data_AF-A0A7K5EFC2-F1
#
_entry.id   AF-A0A7K5EFC2-F1
#
_cell.length_a   1.000
_cell.length_b   1.000
_cell.length_c   1.000
_cell.angle_alpha   90.00
_cell.angle_beta   90.00
_cell.angle_gamma   90.00
#
_symmetry.space_group_name_H-M   'P 1'
#
loop_
_entity.id
_entity.type
_entity.pdbx_description
1 polymer ?
#
loop_
_entity_poly.entity_id
_entity_poly.type
_entity_poly.pdbx_seq_one_letter_code
_entity_poly.pdbx_strand_id
1 'polypeptide(L)'
;CRSSRELWTILLGRSALREPAQIAAELNKHWQRLLEGLSYYKPPSTTSAEKIKADKDVAAPLKELGLRVSKFLGLDEEQSVQLLQSYLQEDYRGTRDSLKTVLQDERQSQALMLKLADYYYEERICILRCVLHLLTYFQDERHPYTAQYFQCVEKLDKELVPNYRKQFEALYKAEAPTWETHGNLMTERQVSRWFVQCLREQSMLLEVIFLYYAYFEMAPEELLAFAKMFKEQGFGTRQTNRHLVDESMDHLVDRIGYFSALILVEGMEIDSLHERALDDRTEEHKLANNQHIHQEMDNQLLQLGNVSHHAPVLLAWALLRHTINPEESASIIRRMGSTAIQLNVFQYLTKLLRSLSSGGKNCTASTACMCIYGLLSFVLTSLELHTLGNQQDIIDAACEVLAASSIPQLFWKTEPTAGLGIILDSVCGMFPHLLTPLLQLLQALVSDKSTAKKVYSFLDKMSFYIELYKHKPPDVISHEDGTLWRRQAPKLLYPLGLGQTNLRIPQGTVGQVMLDDRAYLVRWEYSYSSWTLFTCEIEMLLHVVSTADVIQHCQRVKPIIDLVHKVISTDVSIADCLLPITSRIYMLLQRLTTVISPPVDVIASCVNCLTVLAARMPAKVWTDLHHTGFLPFVANPLSSMNHMISAEGMNAGGYGNLLMSMEQPQGEYSVTISFLNLVTTLVRGQLGSTQSQGLVPCIVFVLKEMLPNYHKWRYNSHGVREKIGCLILQLIHAILNLCPEMDPRSSNAPSLQSLCIFSLANTEAGQAVINIMGIGVDTIDMVMASQSSSDESQGQGQLLIQTVKLAFSVTNNVIRLKPPASVVSPLEQALTQHGAHGNNLIAVLAKYIYHKHDPALPRLAIQLLKRLATV
;
A
#
# COMPACT_ATOMS: atom_id res chain seq x y z
N CYS A 1 21.25 7.31 29.69
CA CYS A 1 21.16 8.04 28.40
C CYS A 1 20.00 7.42 27.62
N ARG A 2 19.16 8.20 26.94
CA ARG A 2 18.00 7.63 26.22
C ARG A 2 18.44 6.83 25.00
N SER A 3 17.75 5.73 24.75
CA SER A 3 17.94 4.87 23.59
C SER A 3 17.44 5.56 22.32
N SER A 4 17.88 5.08 21.15
CA SER A 4 17.43 5.59 19.86
C SER A 4 15.94 5.28 19.63
N ARG A 5 15.45 4.17 20.17
CA ARG A 5 14.02 3.80 20.20
C ARG A 5 13.18 4.75 21.06
N GLU A 6 13.69 5.18 22.20
CA GLU A 6 13.00 6.17 23.02
C GLU A 6 12.93 7.52 22.30
N LEU A 7 14.02 7.96 21.67
CA LEU A 7 14.03 9.17 20.84
C LEU A 7 13.00 9.06 19.70
N TRP A 8 12.97 7.93 18.99
CA TRP A 8 11.98 7.67 17.95
C TRP A 8 10.54 7.80 18.47
N THR A 9 10.26 7.21 19.64
CA THR A 9 8.94 7.27 20.29
C THR A 9 8.55 8.70 20.69
N ILE A 10 9.52 9.52 21.08
CA ILE A 10 9.33 10.95 21.39
C ILE A 10 8.95 11.72 20.12
N LEU A 11 9.69 11.53 19.02
CA LEU A 11 9.42 12.21 17.75
C LEU A 11 8.05 11.83 17.16
N LEU A 12 7.63 10.58 17.33
CA LEU A 12 6.28 10.14 16.96
C LEU A 12 5.15 10.72 17.83
N GLY A 13 5.45 11.53 18.84
CA GLY A 13 4.46 12.10 19.77
C GLY A 13 3.78 11.05 20.66
N ARG A 14 4.33 9.83 20.72
CA ARG A 14 3.81 8.71 21.54
C ARG A 14 4.32 8.77 22.99
N SER A 15 5.28 9.65 23.27
CA SER A 15 5.83 9.90 24.61
C SER A 15 4.95 10.88 25.44
N ALA A 16 5.26 10.96 26.73
CA ALA A 16 4.77 12.01 27.62
C ALA A 16 5.39 13.38 27.31
N LEU A 17 6.56 13.42 26.66
CA LEU A 17 7.16 14.66 26.19
C LEU A 17 6.42 15.18 24.97
N ARG A 18 5.85 16.37 25.09
CA ARG A 18 5.01 16.99 24.05
C ARG A 18 5.25 18.48 23.89
N GLU A 19 5.95 19.12 24.82
CA GLU A 19 6.20 20.55 24.71
C GLU A 19 7.31 20.80 23.68
N PRO A 20 7.16 21.78 22.77
CA PRO A 20 8.16 22.04 21.74
C PRO A 20 9.57 22.31 22.30
N ALA A 21 9.68 22.94 23.47
CA ALA A 21 10.96 23.16 24.15
C ALA A 21 11.64 21.85 24.60
N GLN A 22 10.85 20.86 25.05
CA GLN A 22 11.36 19.53 25.42
C GLN A 22 11.84 18.77 24.19
N ILE A 23 11.07 18.82 23.09
CA ILE A 23 11.47 18.20 21.81
C ILE A 23 12.77 18.83 21.30
N ALA A 24 12.87 20.17 21.34
CA ALA A 24 14.10 20.87 20.96
C ALA A 24 15.30 20.46 21.83
N ALA A 25 15.10 20.30 23.15
CA ALA A 25 16.16 19.86 24.06
C ALA A 25 16.64 18.44 23.75
N GLU A 26 15.73 17.50 23.46
CA GLU A 26 16.09 16.14 23.06
C GLU A 26 16.83 16.11 21.73
N LEU A 27 16.38 16.86 20.71
CA LEU A 27 17.06 16.99 19.44
C LEU A 27 18.47 17.60 19.60
N ASN A 28 18.59 18.68 20.40
CA ASN A 28 19.87 19.32 20.69
C ASN A 28 20.84 18.45 21.48
N LYS A 29 20.34 17.48 22.24
CA LYS A 29 21.17 16.52 22.96
C LYS A 29 21.65 15.38 22.06
N HIS A 30 20.85 15.00 21.06
CA HIS A 30 21.07 13.80 20.26
C HIS A 30 21.45 14.06 18.80
N TRP A 31 21.57 15.32 18.35
CA TRP A 31 21.87 15.64 16.95
C TRP A 31 23.18 15.01 16.44
N GLN A 32 24.23 14.88 17.25
CA GLN A 32 25.47 14.22 16.85
C GLN A 32 25.24 12.74 16.52
N ARG A 33 24.43 12.04 17.32
CA ARG A 33 24.04 10.66 17.04
C ARG A 33 23.27 10.56 15.72
N LEU A 34 22.39 11.53 15.43
CA LEU A 34 21.64 11.59 14.18
C LEU A 34 22.57 11.86 12.98
N LEU A 35 23.57 12.71 13.14
CA LEU A 35 24.57 12.99 12.10
C LEU A 35 25.51 11.82 11.84
N GLU A 36 25.96 11.15 12.90
CA GLU A 36 26.82 9.96 12.81
C GLU A 36 26.08 8.74 12.28
N GLY A 37 24.74 8.69 12.37
CA GLY A 37 23.94 7.58 11.87
C GLY A 37 24.34 6.24 12.49
N LEU A 38 24.63 5.25 11.65
CA LEU A 38 25.08 3.92 12.06
C LEU A 38 26.49 3.92 12.65
N SER A 39 27.33 4.89 12.26
CA SER A 39 28.71 5.05 12.77
C SER A 39 28.75 5.51 14.22
N TYR A 40 27.62 5.92 14.81
CA TYR A 40 27.50 6.12 16.26
C TYR A 40 27.88 4.86 17.04
N TYR A 41 27.56 3.67 16.50
CA TYR A 41 27.97 2.39 17.06
C TYR A 41 29.35 2.00 16.54
N LYS A 42 30.34 2.11 17.42
CA LYS A 42 31.76 1.99 17.12
C LYS A 42 32.23 0.53 17.18
N PRO A 43 33.32 0.17 16.47
CA PRO A 43 33.94 -1.14 16.60
C PRO A 43 34.61 -1.31 17.99
N PRO A 44 34.92 -2.55 18.41
CA PRO A 44 35.62 -2.85 19.66
C PRO A 44 36.98 -2.15 19.75
N SER A 45 37.39 -1.75 20.96
CA SER A 45 38.71 -1.16 21.20
C SER A 45 39.34 -1.66 22.50
N THR A 46 40.68 -1.73 22.53
CA THR A 46 41.39 -2.14 23.76
C THR A 46 41.14 -1.18 24.91
N THR A 47 41.00 0.12 24.61
CA THR A 47 40.75 1.16 25.60
C THR A 47 39.36 1.05 26.25
N SER A 48 38.30 0.79 25.47
CA SER A 48 36.94 0.57 25.99
C SER A 48 36.87 -0.71 26.82
N ALA A 49 37.51 -1.79 26.37
CA ALA A 49 37.59 -3.04 27.12
C ALA A 49 38.26 -2.87 28.49
N GLU A 50 39.36 -2.11 28.57
CA GLU A 50 40.06 -1.82 29.82
C GLU A 50 39.22 -0.98 30.77
N LYS A 51 38.53 0.05 30.26
CA LYS A 51 37.63 0.87 31.06
C LYS A 51 36.48 0.08 31.67
N ILE A 52 35.81 -0.79 30.90
CA ILE A 52 34.73 -1.63 31.42
C ILE A 52 35.25 -2.62 32.47
N LYS A 53 36.43 -3.18 32.27
CA LYS A 53 37.07 -4.03 33.30
C LYS A 53 37.30 -3.23 34.58
N ALA A 54 37.77 -1.99 34.49
CA ALA A 54 38.05 -1.11 35.62
C ALA A 54 36.80 -0.51 36.29
N ASP A 55 35.66 -0.41 35.59
CA ASP A 55 34.45 0.27 36.05
C ASP A 55 33.81 -0.39 37.29
N LYS A 56 33.87 0.23 38.47
CA LYS A 56 33.37 -0.40 39.70
C LYS A 56 31.84 -0.34 39.84
N ASP A 57 31.15 0.45 39.02
CA ASP A 57 29.71 0.70 39.15
C ASP A 57 28.87 -0.40 38.46
N VAL A 58 29.48 -1.17 37.55
CA VAL A 58 28.82 -2.29 36.85
C VAL A 58 29.12 -3.62 37.53
N ALA A 59 28.07 -4.39 37.83
CA ALA A 59 28.23 -5.73 38.42
C ALA A 59 29.01 -6.68 37.50
N ALA A 60 29.91 -7.50 38.07
CA ALA A 60 30.79 -8.38 37.31
C ALA A 60 30.09 -9.30 36.28
N PRO A 61 28.94 -9.96 36.60
CA PRO A 61 28.23 -10.79 35.61
C PRO A 61 27.71 -9.99 34.41
N LEU A 62 27.34 -8.72 34.61
CA LEU A 62 26.87 -7.84 33.53
C LEU A 62 28.04 -7.37 32.66
N LYS A 63 29.21 -7.13 33.25
CA LYS A 63 30.42 -6.83 32.48
C LYS A 63 30.82 -8.00 31.60
N GLU A 64 30.84 -9.20 32.15
CA GLU A 64 31.19 -10.41 31.41
C GLU A 64 30.23 -10.64 30.23
N LEU A 65 28.93 -10.53 30.47
CA LEU A 65 27.93 -10.60 29.41
C LEU A 65 28.12 -9.47 28.39
N GLY A 66 28.35 -8.23 28.83
CA GLY A 66 28.59 -7.09 27.96
C GLY A 66 29.80 -7.28 27.04
N LEU A 67 30.90 -7.83 27.55
CA LEU A 67 32.09 -8.17 26.75
C LEU A 67 31.80 -9.30 25.75
N ARG A 68 31.01 -10.31 26.14
CA ARG A 68 30.56 -11.37 25.22
C ARG A 68 29.65 -10.81 24.11
N VAL A 69 28.75 -9.89 24.44
CA VAL A 69 27.87 -9.20 23.49
C VAL A 69 28.68 -8.32 22.54
N SER A 70 29.67 -7.58 23.05
CA SER A 70 30.62 -6.80 22.25
C SER A 70 31.30 -7.67 21.19
N LYS A 71 31.85 -8.82 21.60
CA LYS A 71 32.45 -9.78 20.67
C LYS A 71 31.43 -10.32 19.65
N PHE A 72 30.23 -10.68 20.09
CA PHE A 72 29.20 -11.26 19.22
C PHE A 72 28.66 -10.27 18.17
N LEU A 73 28.54 -9.00 18.52
CA LEU A 73 28.00 -7.96 17.64
C LEU A 73 29.07 -7.17 16.88
N GLY A 74 30.35 -7.34 17.22
CA GLY A 74 31.42 -6.47 16.71
C GLY A 74 31.22 -5.02 17.16
N LEU A 75 30.77 -4.82 18.41
CA LEU A 75 30.41 -3.52 18.98
C LEU A 75 31.38 -3.12 20.09
N ASP A 76 31.66 -1.83 20.23
CA ASP A 76 32.40 -1.24 21.35
C ASP A 76 31.92 -1.75 22.71
N GLU A 77 32.87 -2.04 23.59
CA GLU A 77 32.63 -2.65 24.90
C GLU A 77 31.84 -1.75 25.85
N GLU A 78 32.04 -0.42 25.80
CA GLU A 78 31.23 0.50 26.61
C GLU A 78 29.80 0.57 26.08
N GLN A 79 29.65 0.61 24.75
CA GLN A 79 28.35 0.63 24.10
C GLN A 79 27.58 -0.68 24.26
N SER A 80 28.24 -1.83 24.32
CA SER A 80 27.59 -3.13 24.54
C SER A 80 27.01 -3.25 25.95
N VAL A 81 27.73 -2.74 26.96
CA VAL A 81 27.23 -2.67 28.35
C VAL A 81 26.08 -1.67 28.45
N GLN A 82 26.19 -0.51 27.80
CA GLN A 82 25.09 0.46 27.76
C GLN A 82 23.84 -0.12 27.10
N LEU A 83 24.00 -0.84 25.98
CA LEU A 83 22.91 -1.50 25.28
C LEU A 83 22.22 -2.54 26.16
N LEU A 84 23.00 -3.36 26.87
CA LEU A 84 22.49 -4.33 27.84
C LEU A 84 21.69 -3.63 28.95
N GLN A 85 22.20 -2.53 29.50
CA GLN A 85 21.49 -1.77 30.52
C GLN A 85 20.17 -1.17 30.00
N SER A 86 20.18 -0.58 28.80
CA SER A 86 18.98 -0.07 28.15
C SER A 86 17.94 -1.17 27.91
N TYR A 87 18.35 -2.32 27.39
CA TYR A 87 17.46 -3.47 27.22
C TYR A 87 16.88 -3.96 28.57
N LEU A 88 17.70 -4.02 29.62
CA LEU A 88 17.24 -4.44 30.95
C LEU A 88 16.22 -3.46 31.56
N GLN A 89 16.33 -2.17 31.24
CA GLN A 89 15.39 -1.13 31.69
C GLN A 89 14.10 -1.12 30.86
N GLU A 90 14.22 -1.25 29.54
CA GLU A 90 13.11 -1.00 28.62
C GLU A 90 12.33 -2.27 28.27
N ASP A 91 13.01 -3.41 28.11
CA ASP A 91 12.48 -4.58 27.41
C ASP A 91 12.53 -5.89 28.22
N TYR A 92 13.45 -5.99 29.18
CA TYR A 92 13.49 -7.16 30.06
C TYR A 92 12.26 -7.19 30.96
N ARG A 93 11.60 -8.36 31.04
CA ARG A 93 10.37 -8.57 31.82
C ARG A 93 10.55 -9.54 33.00
N GLY A 94 11.76 -10.03 33.22
CA GLY A 94 12.09 -10.86 34.38
C GLY A 94 12.33 -10.01 35.64
N THR A 95 12.22 -10.65 36.81
CA THR A 95 12.65 -10.06 38.08
C THR A 95 14.17 -10.05 38.20
N ARG A 96 14.71 -9.27 39.14
CA ARG A 96 16.15 -9.24 39.45
C ARG A 96 16.70 -10.64 39.81
N ASP A 97 15.91 -11.47 40.49
CA ASP A 97 16.35 -12.82 40.84
C ASP A 97 16.32 -13.76 39.63
N SER A 98 15.31 -13.64 38.76
CA SER A 98 15.32 -14.38 37.49
C SER A 98 16.49 -13.98 36.59
N LEU A 99 16.90 -12.71 36.63
CA LEU A 99 18.07 -12.25 35.88
C LEU A 99 19.35 -12.92 36.38
N LYS A 100 19.53 -13.08 37.70
CA LYS A 100 20.67 -13.82 38.25
C LYS A 100 20.71 -15.25 37.71
N THR A 101 19.57 -15.93 37.67
CA THR A 101 19.46 -17.29 37.11
C THR A 101 19.79 -17.31 35.62
N VAL A 102 19.26 -16.35 34.84
CA VAL A 102 19.53 -16.22 33.40
C VAL A 102 21.02 -15.98 33.13
N LEU A 103 21.69 -15.18 33.96
CA LEU A 103 23.12 -14.89 33.81
C LEU A 103 24.02 -16.07 34.22
N GLN A 104 23.54 -16.93 35.12
CA GLN A 104 24.26 -18.13 35.56
C GLN A 104 24.05 -19.33 34.64
N ASP A 105 22.88 -19.42 33.99
CA ASP A 105 22.57 -20.47 33.03
C ASP A 105 23.05 -20.09 31.62
N GLU A 106 24.02 -20.84 31.10
CA GLU A 106 24.66 -20.54 29.82
C GLU A 106 23.66 -20.52 28.65
N ARG A 107 22.66 -21.41 28.63
CA ARG A 107 21.67 -21.46 27.56
C ARG A 107 20.75 -20.24 27.58
N GLN A 108 20.30 -19.82 28.76
CA GLN A 108 19.47 -18.62 28.92
C GLN A 108 20.27 -17.35 28.65
N SER A 109 21.53 -17.30 29.06
CA SER A 109 22.46 -16.21 28.76
C SER A 109 22.67 -16.05 27.26
N GLN A 110 22.89 -17.15 26.53
CA GLN A 110 22.96 -17.13 25.06
C GLN A 110 21.65 -16.67 24.41
N ALA A 111 20.50 -17.12 24.91
CA ALA A 111 19.20 -16.64 24.42
C ALA A 111 19.01 -15.14 24.66
N LEU A 112 19.49 -14.62 25.79
CA LEU A 112 19.50 -13.18 26.08
C LEU A 112 20.42 -12.43 25.11
N MET A 113 21.61 -12.95 24.79
CA MET A 113 22.51 -12.35 23.79
C MET A 113 21.83 -12.23 22.41
N LEU A 114 21.10 -13.24 21.97
CA LEU A 114 20.37 -13.18 20.70
C LEU A 114 19.25 -12.12 20.72
N LYS A 115 18.57 -11.93 21.85
CA LYS A 115 17.59 -10.85 22.02
C LYS A 115 18.24 -9.46 22.02
N LEU A 116 19.46 -9.34 22.57
CA LEU A 116 20.22 -8.10 22.54
C LEU A 116 20.67 -7.74 21.12
N ALA A 117 20.98 -8.73 20.29
CA ALA A 117 21.25 -8.50 18.86
C ALA A 117 20.04 -7.91 18.14
N ASP A 118 18.85 -8.44 18.41
CA ASP A 118 17.61 -7.91 17.83
C ASP A 118 17.34 -6.47 18.32
N TYR A 119 17.56 -6.21 19.61
CA TYR A 119 17.46 -4.86 20.18
C TYR A 119 18.47 -3.88 19.56
N TYR A 120 19.72 -4.33 19.33
CA TYR A 120 20.77 -3.55 18.67
C TYR A 120 20.41 -3.17 17.24
N TYR A 121 19.92 -4.14 16.46
CA TYR A 121 19.51 -3.90 15.08
C TYR A 121 18.34 -2.92 15.00
N GLU A 122 17.38 -2.99 15.92
CA GLU A 122 16.29 -2.01 15.99
C GLU A 122 16.80 -0.62 16.40
N GLU A 123 17.70 -0.54 17.37
CA GLU A 123 18.31 0.73 17.79
C GLU A 123 18.99 1.46 16.61
N ARG A 124 19.72 0.73 15.76
CA ARG A 124 20.36 1.25 14.55
C ARG A 124 19.35 1.79 13.54
N ILE A 125 18.30 1.03 13.26
CA ILE A 125 17.21 1.44 12.37
C ILE A 125 16.48 2.67 12.93
N CYS A 126 16.24 2.73 14.24
CA CYS A 126 15.58 3.87 14.86
C CYS A 126 16.35 5.18 14.70
N ILE A 127 17.70 5.17 14.68
CA ILE A 127 18.49 6.38 14.37
C ILE A 127 18.12 6.89 12.98
N LEU A 128 18.14 6.01 11.97
CA LEU A 128 17.79 6.37 10.61
C LEU A 128 16.32 6.80 10.50
N ARG A 129 15.40 6.19 11.26
CA ARG A 129 13.96 6.56 11.28
C ARG A 129 13.77 7.97 11.82
N CYS A 130 14.52 8.34 12.85
CA CYS A 130 14.51 9.70 13.39
C CYS A 130 14.89 10.71 12.30
N VAL A 131 15.99 10.49 11.57
CA VAL A 131 16.42 11.39 10.49
C VAL A 131 15.40 11.45 9.36
N LEU A 132 14.87 10.30 8.93
CA LEU A 132 13.84 10.24 7.90
C LEU A 132 12.57 11.03 8.28
N HIS A 133 12.14 10.91 9.53
CA HIS A 133 10.97 11.63 10.05
C HIS A 133 11.22 13.14 10.14
N LEU A 134 12.44 13.56 10.51
CA LEU A 134 12.82 14.97 10.45
C LEU A 134 12.72 15.50 9.00
N LEU A 135 13.33 14.83 8.03
CA LEU A 135 13.26 15.20 6.61
C LEU A 135 11.84 15.16 6.04
N THR A 136 10.96 14.35 6.60
CA THR A 136 9.55 14.28 6.18
C THR A 136 8.75 15.50 6.63
N TYR A 137 9.02 16.02 7.83
CA TYR A 137 8.13 17.00 8.50
C TYR A 137 8.77 18.36 8.77
N PHE A 138 10.06 18.57 8.46
CA PHE A 138 10.74 19.85 8.74
C PHE A 138 10.17 21.06 7.97
N GLN A 139 9.44 20.82 6.87
CA GLN A 139 8.72 21.85 6.11
C GLN A 139 7.19 21.70 6.14
N ASP A 140 6.66 20.73 6.89
CA ASP A 140 5.21 20.55 6.97
C ASP A 140 4.61 21.53 7.99
N GLU A 141 3.99 22.62 7.52
CA GLU A 141 3.36 23.62 8.38
C GLU A 141 2.26 23.07 9.30
N ARG A 142 1.69 21.89 8.99
CA ARG A 142 0.67 21.23 9.81
C ARG A 142 1.27 20.47 10.98
N HIS A 143 2.57 20.19 10.95
CA HIS A 143 3.23 19.42 11.99
C HIS A 143 3.48 20.29 13.24
N PRO A 144 3.20 19.80 14.47
CA PRO A 144 3.34 20.63 15.68
C PRO A 144 4.78 21.08 16.00
N TYR A 145 5.78 20.36 15.50
CA TYR A 145 7.20 20.56 15.82
C TYR A 145 8.05 21.03 14.64
N THR A 146 7.44 21.56 13.58
CA THR A 146 8.13 21.95 12.32
C THR A 146 9.31 22.87 12.56
N ALA A 147 9.16 23.88 13.42
CA ALA A 147 10.25 24.80 13.74
C ALA A 147 11.46 24.11 14.40
N GLN A 148 11.20 23.17 15.31
CA GLN A 148 12.26 22.40 15.99
C GLN A 148 12.94 21.42 15.03
N TYR A 149 12.17 20.82 14.13
CA TYR A 149 12.68 19.90 13.13
C TYR A 149 13.53 20.64 12.10
N PHE A 150 13.07 21.79 11.62
CA PHE A 150 13.82 22.68 10.73
C PHE A 150 15.19 23.04 11.32
N GLN A 151 15.21 23.54 12.56
CA GLN A 151 16.46 23.88 13.26
C GLN A 151 17.41 22.68 13.42
N CYS A 152 16.86 21.47 13.58
CA CYS A 152 17.68 20.27 13.67
C CYS A 152 18.25 19.89 12.30
N VAL A 153 17.44 19.93 11.24
CA VAL A 153 17.87 19.64 9.86
C VAL A 153 18.96 20.63 9.42
N GLU A 154 18.84 21.92 9.74
CA GLU A 154 19.88 22.92 9.46
C GLU A 154 21.24 22.56 10.10
N LYS A 155 21.24 21.89 11.26
CA LYS A 155 22.49 21.43 11.91
C LYS A 155 23.07 20.17 11.27
N LEU A 156 22.23 19.34 10.67
CA LEU A 156 22.64 18.12 9.99
C LEU A 156 23.12 18.40 8.56
N ASP A 157 22.65 19.50 7.97
CA ASP A 157 22.94 19.91 6.60
C ASP A 157 24.45 19.87 6.28
N LYS A 158 24.77 19.62 4.99
CA LYS A 158 26.11 19.51 4.41
C LYS A 158 26.95 18.30 4.85
N GLU A 159 26.85 17.88 6.11
CA GLU A 159 27.61 16.74 6.62
C GLU A 159 26.83 15.41 6.58
N LEU A 160 25.49 15.48 6.56
CA LEU A 160 24.63 14.30 6.58
C LEU A 160 24.92 13.33 5.42
N VAL A 161 24.82 13.79 4.17
CA VAL A 161 24.99 12.93 2.99
C VAL A 161 26.42 12.37 2.89
N PRO A 162 27.50 13.17 3.04
CA PRO A 162 28.86 12.61 3.02
C PRO A 162 29.09 11.51 4.07
N ASN A 163 28.51 11.66 5.27
CA ASN A 163 28.61 10.65 6.32
C ASN A 163 27.79 9.39 5.99
N TYR A 164 26.55 9.55 5.53
CA TYR A 164 25.64 8.44 5.23
C TYR A 164 26.09 7.65 4.00
N ARG A 165 26.65 8.34 2.99
CA ARG A 165 27.22 7.72 1.80
C ARG A 165 28.42 6.81 2.15
N LYS A 166 29.31 7.25 3.05
CA LYS A 166 30.44 6.42 3.52
C LYS A 166 29.95 5.17 4.26
N GLN A 167 28.88 5.30 5.05
CA GLN A 167 28.28 4.16 5.75
C GLN A 167 27.66 3.15 4.79
N PHE A 168 26.97 3.65 3.76
CA PHE A 168 26.44 2.81 2.69
C PHE A 168 27.56 2.03 1.99
N GLU A 169 28.66 2.71 1.63
CA GLU A 169 29.84 2.08 1.04
C GLU A 169 30.45 0.98 1.93
N ALA A 170 30.61 1.26 3.22
CA ALA A 170 31.12 0.28 4.17
C ALA A 170 30.21 -0.95 4.28
N LEU A 171 28.88 -0.79 4.22
CA LEU A 171 27.93 -1.88 4.38
C LEU A 171 27.95 -2.89 3.23
N TYR A 172 27.98 -2.45 1.98
CA TYR A 172 27.98 -3.39 0.85
C TYR A 172 29.35 -4.05 0.62
N LYS A 173 30.43 -3.46 1.18
CA LYS A 173 31.79 -4.02 1.20
C LYS A 173 32.07 -4.87 2.44
N ALA A 174 31.17 -4.93 3.41
CA ALA A 174 31.39 -5.66 4.66
C ALA A 174 31.45 -7.18 4.44
N GLU A 175 32.47 -7.82 5.01
CA GLU A 175 32.60 -9.28 5.02
C GLU A 175 31.68 -9.91 6.07
N ALA A 176 31.13 -11.09 5.76
CA ALA A 176 30.25 -11.80 6.68
C ALA A 176 30.97 -12.17 7.99
N PRO A 177 30.32 -11.98 9.15
CA PRO A 177 30.89 -12.38 10.43
C PRO A 177 31.01 -13.90 10.51
N THR A 178 32.08 -14.38 11.14
CA THR A 178 32.37 -15.81 11.32
C THR A 178 32.38 -16.19 12.79
N TRP A 179 32.34 -17.49 13.08
CA TRP A 179 32.49 -17.98 14.45
C TRP A 179 33.87 -17.66 15.05
N GLU A 180 34.91 -17.50 14.22
CA GLU A 180 36.26 -17.11 14.66
C GLU A 180 36.29 -15.65 15.12
N THR A 181 35.66 -14.77 14.35
CA THR A 181 35.64 -13.32 14.61
C THR A 181 34.63 -12.95 15.71
N HIS A 182 33.42 -13.53 15.68
CA HIS A 182 32.28 -13.14 16.52
C HIS A 182 31.87 -14.22 17.55
N GLY A 183 32.57 -15.35 17.60
CA GLY A 183 32.31 -16.45 18.54
C GLY A 183 31.24 -17.45 18.08
N ASN A 184 31.12 -18.55 18.82
CA ASN A 184 30.34 -19.74 18.43
C ASN A 184 28.83 -19.51 18.26
N LEU A 185 28.28 -18.40 18.76
CA LEU A 185 26.88 -18.03 18.55
C LEU A 185 26.60 -17.54 17.13
N MET A 186 27.64 -17.16 16.37
CA MET A 186 27.54 -16.72 14.98
C MET A 186 27.35 -17.92 14.04
N THR A 187 26.14 -18.48 14.08
CA THR A 187 25.70 -19.57 13.22
C THR A 187 25.25 -19.04 11.85
N GLU A 188 25.08 -19.92 10.85
CA GLU A 188 24.55 -19.55 9.52
C GLU A 188 23.25 -18.75 9.60
N ARG A 189 22.36 -19.11 10.53
CA ARG A 189 21.12 -18.38 10.79
C ARG A 189 21.40 -16.95 11.25
N GLN A 190 22.38 -16.73 12.13
CA GLN A 190 22.71 -15.38 12.59
C GLN A 190 23.43 -14.57 11.52
N VAL A 191 24.26 -15.20 10.70
CA VAL A 191 24.90 -14.57 9.53
C VAL A 191 23.84 -14.12 8.52
N SER A 192 22.84 -14.96 8.22
CA SER A 192 21.70 -14.59 7.38
C SER A 192 20.93 -13.40 7.98
N ARG A 193 20.64 -13.39 9.29
CA ARG A 193 19.96 -12.27 9.95
C ARG A 193 20.77 -10.98 9.92
N TRP A 194 22.08 -11.06 10.16
CA TRP A 194 23.01 -9.94 10.03
C TRP A 194 22.98 -9.38 8.61
N PHE A 195 23.01 -10.24 7.60
CA PHE A 195 23.01 -9.81 6.21
C PHE A 195 21.68 -9.15 5.80
N VAL A 196 20.54 -9.68 6.25
CA VAL A 196 19.23 -9.02 6.10
C VAL A 196 19.24 -7.63 6.72
N GLN A 197 19.84 -7.48 7.91
CA GLN A 197 20.00 -6.18 8.55
C GLN A 197 20.87 -5.23 7.72
N CYS A 198 21.99 -5.69 7.15
CA CYS A 198 22.82 -4.87 6.27
C CYS A 198 22.04 -4.36 5.04
N LEU A 199 21.23 -5.20 4.40
CA LEU A 199 20.41 -4.78 3.26
C LEU A 199 19.34 -3.75 3.66
N ARG A 200 18.75 -3.87 4.85
CA ARG A 200 17.80 -2.87 5.38
C ARG A 200 18.47 -1.54 5.65
N GLU A 201 19.62 -1.56 6.30
CA GLU A 201 20.41 -0.37 6.60
C GLU A 201 20.85 0.32 5.30
N GLN A 202 21.30 -0.43 4.29
CA GLN A 202 21.61 0.08 2.96
C GLN A 202 20.38 0.78 2.34
N SER A 203 19.23 0.10 2.28
CA SER A 203 18.01 0.67 1.73
C SER A 203 17.58 1.94 2.45
N MET A 204 17.72 1.99 3.77
CA MET A 204 17.23 3.10 4.57
C MET A 204 18.17 4.31 4.53
N LEU A 205 19.48 4.09 4.46
CA LEU A 205 20.45 5.15 4.17
C LEU A 205 20.15 5.81 2.83
N LEU A 206 19.89 5.01 1.78
CA LEU A 206 19.54 5.55 0.46
C LEU A 206 18.19 6.29 0.48
N GLU A 207 17.21 5.82 1.23
CA GLU A 207 15.94 6.53 1.39
C GLU A 207 16.12 7.91 2.05
N VAL A 208 16.95 8.00 3.10
CA VAL A 208 17.31 9.29 3.73
C VAL A 208 18.03 10.21 2.74
N ILE A 209 18.99 9.67 1.98
CA ILE A 209 19.73 10.44 0.96
C ILE A 209 18.79 10.95 -0.14
N PHE A 210 17.88 10.10 -0.61
CA PHE A 210 16.88 10.48 -1.61
C PHE A 210 15.98 11.62 -1.10
N LEU A 211 15.41 11.49 0.10
CA LEU A 211 14.59 12.56 0.68
C LEU A 211 15.38 13.83 0.93
N TYR A 212 16.65 13.74 1.32
CA TYR A 212 17.49 14.93 1.45
C TYR A 212 17.60 15.68 0.11
N TYR A 213 17.92 14.98 -0.98
CA TYR A 213 18.05 15.61 -2.30
C TYR A 213 16.75 16.09 -2.93
N ALA A 214 15.60 15.67 -2.42
CA ALA A 214 14.33 16.26 -2.81
C ALA A 214 14.13 17.71 -2.31
N TYR A 215 14.92 18.15 -1.33
CA TYR A 215 14.85 19.50 -0.75
C TYR A 215 16.12 20.32 -0.93
N PHE A 216 17.27 19.67 -1.14
CA PHE A 216 18.57 20.31 -1.27
C PHE A 216 19.19 20.00 -2.63
N GLU A 217 19.82 21.00 -3.24
CA GLU A 217 20.46 20.86 -4.56
C GLU A 217 21.67 19.90 -4.49
N MET A 218 21.75 18.95 -5.42
CA MET A 218 22.90 18.06 -5.57
C MET A 218 23.96 18.68 -6.48
N ALA A 219 25.20 18.81 -6.00
CA ALA A 219 26.31 19.28 -6.82
C ALA A 219 26.63 18.29 -7.98
N PRO A 220 27.04 18.76 -9.17
CA PRO A 220 27.38 17.89 -10.31
C PRO A 220 28.44 16.83 -10.01
N GLU A 221 29.46 17.15 -9.22
CA GLU A 221 30.52 16.23 -8.81
C GLU A 221 29.97 15.13 -7.90
N GLU A 222 29.00 15.46 -7.07
CA GLU A 222 28.36 14.52 -6.16
C GLU A 222 27.44 13.55 -6.91
N LEU A 223 26.69 14.05 -7.89
CA LEU A 223 25.92 13.21 -8.83
C LEU A 223 26.82 12.17 -9.51
N LEU A 224 27.99 12.61 -10.01
CA LEU A 224 28.95 11.72 -10.62
C LEU A 224 29.53 10.70 -9.64
N ALA A 225 29.79 11.10 -8.38
CA ALA A 225 30.26 10.19 -7.34
C ALA A 225 29.23 9.10 -7.03
N PHE A 226 27.95 9.44 -6.94
CA PHE A 226 26.87 8.46 -6.80
C PHE A 226 26.78 7.53 -8.01
N ALA A 227 26.88 8.05 -9.23
CA ALA A 227 26.84 7.22 -10.43
C ALA A 227 27.96 6.16 -10.47
N LYS A 228 29.18 6.55 -10.08
CA LYS A 228 30.32 5.62 -9.95
C LYS A 228 30.08 4.56 -8.87
N MET A 229 29.61 4.98 -7.71
CA MET A 229 29.33 4.10 -6.57
C MET A 229 28.23 3.07 -6.90
N PHE A 230 27.10 3.51 -7.44
CA PHE A 230 25.99 2.62 -7.78
C PHE A 230 26.33 1.67 -8.92
N LYS A 231 27.18 2.09 -9.87
CA LYS A 231 27.72 1.20 -10.89
C LYS A 231 28.64 0.13 -10.29
N GLU A 232 29.53 0.48 -9.37
CA GLU A 232 30.39 -0.47 -8.67
C GLU A 232 29.53 -1.52 -7.94
N GLN A 233 28.53 -1.06 -7.19
CA GLN A 233 27.59 -1.90 -6.44
C GLN A 233 26.54 -2.60 -7.33
N GLY A 234 26.47 -2.28 -8.62
CA GLY A 234 25.46 -2.81 -9.54
C GLY A 234 24.02 -2.55 -9.07
N PHE A 235 23.73 -1.35 -8.53
CA PHE A 235 22.40 -0.97 -8.05
C PHE A 235 21.83 -1.97 -7.02
N GLY A 236 22.69 -2.42 -6.11
CA GLY A 236 22.35 -3.40 -5.07
C GLY A 236 22.52 -4.87 -5.48
N THR A 237 22.63 -5.19 -6.78
CA THR A 237 22.75 -6.59 -7.24
C THR A 237 24.11 -7.22 -6.98
N ARG A 238 25.17 -6.40 -6.86
CA ARG A 238 26.51 -6.86 -6.49
C ARG A 238 26.71 -6.63 -5.00
N GLN A 239 26.58 -7.73 -4.24
CA GLN A 239 26.83 -7.76 -2.81
C GLN A 239 28.05 -8.64 -2.52
N THR A 240 28.92 -8.22 -1.61
CA THR A 240 30.07 -9.04 -1.15
C THR A 240 29.60 -10.43 -0.69
N ASN A 241 28.47 -10.47 0.01
CA ASN A 241 27.86 -11.70 0.52
C ASN A 241 26.68 -12.19 -0.33
N ARG A 242 26.74 -12.05 -1.67
CA ARG A 242 25.65 -12.44 -2.60
C ARG A 242 25.16 -13.88 -2.46
N HIS A 243 26.02 -14.79 -2.00
CA HIS A 243 25.69 -16.19 -1.74
C HIS A 243 24.68 -16.39 -0.59
N LEU A 244 24.51 -15.38 0.27
CA LEU A 244 23.51 -15.39 1.35
C LEU A 244 22.14 -14.86 0.92
N VAL A 245 22.03 -14.26 -0.28
CA VAL A 245 20.76 -13.73 -0.79
C VAL A 245 19.86 -14.90 -1.19
N ASP A 246 18.69 -14.97 -0.57
CA ASP A 246 17.58 -15.84 -0.95
C ASP A 246 16.38 -15.03 -1.46
N GLU A 247 15.34 -15.71 -1.95
CA GLU A 247 14.12 -15.09 -2.50
C GLU A 247 13.43 -14.17 -1.48
N SER A 248 13.58 -14.43 -0.18
CA SER A 248 12.98 -13.58 0.85
C SER A 248 13.63 -12.19 0.93
N MET A 249 14.85 -12.04 0.41
CA MET A 249 15.63 -10.80 0.43
C MET A 249 15.51 -9.96 -0.84
N ASP A 250 14.93 -10.50 -1.91
CA ASP A 250 14.85 -9.84 -3.23
C ASP A 250 14.20 -8.45 -3.15
N HIS A 251 13.18 -8.30 -2.31
CA HIS A 251 12.49 -7.03 -2.11
C HIS A 251 13.40 -5.93 -1.51
N LEU A 252 14.40 -6.29 -0.70
CA LEU A 252 15.38 -5.33 -0.15
C LEU A 252 16.39 -4.93 -1.22
N VAL A 253 16.85 -5.90 -2.03
CA VAL A 253 17.76 -5.64 -3.15
C VAL A 253 17.08 -4.73 -4.18
N ASP A 254 15.83 -5.04 -4.53
CA ASP A 254 15.00 -4.21 -5.41
C ASP A 254 14.87 -2.78 -4.86
N ARG A 255 14.63 -2.63 -3.54
CA ARG A 255 14.50 -1.32 -2.88
C ARG A 255 15.80 -0.50 -2.92
N ILE A 256 16.96 -1.14 -2.75
CA ILE A 256 18.27 -0.50 -2.94
C ILE A 256 18.41 -0.02 -4.40
N GLY A 257 18.03 -0.85 -5.36
CA GLY A 257 18.05 -0.49 -6.78
C GLY A 257 17.10 0.67 -7.12
N TYR A 258 15.88 0.68 -6.56
CA TYR A 258 14.90 1.76 -6.72
C TYR A 258 15.46 3.10 -6.22
N PHE A 259 15.98 3.16 -4.99
CA PHE A 259 16.54 4.42 -4.47
C PHE A 259 17.83 4.83 -5.19
N SER A 260 18.66 3.88 -5.63
CA SER A 260 19.83 4.20 -6.45
C SER A 260 19.43 4.89 -7.76
N ALA A 261 18.39 4.40 -8.43
CA ALA A 261 17.85 5.02 -9.63
C ALA A 261 17.23 6.40 -9.33
N LEU A 262 16.39 6.50 -8.30
CA LEU A 262 15.73 7.75 -7.91
C LEU A 262 16.72 8.85 -7.52
N ILE A 263 17.77 8.55 -6.75
CA ILE A 263 18.80 9.53 -6.36
C ILE A 263 19.48 10.11 -7.61
N LEU A 264 19.78 9.29 -8.61
CA LEU A 264 20.40 9.77 -9.85
C LEU A 264 19.42 10.60 -10.69
N VAL A 265 18.16 10.18 -10.82
CA VAL A 265 17.13 10.93 -11.58
C VAL A 265 16.83 12.27 -10.90
N GLU A 266 16.65 12.28 -9.58
CA GLU A 266 16.45 13.50 -8.78
C GLU A 266 17.65 14.44 -8.89
N GLY A 267 18.87 13.89 -8.75
CA GLY A 267 20.10 14.68 -8.87
C GLY A 267 20.33 15.29 -10.25
N MET A 268 19.72 14.75 -11.32
CA MET A 268 19.73 15.33 -12.66
C MET A 268 18.78 16.52 -12.82
N GLU A 269 17.84 16.73 -11.89
CA GLU A 269 16.87 17.84 -11.88
C GLU A 269 16.06 17.96 -13.19
N ILE A 270 15.56 16.83 -13.67
CA ILE A 270 14.82 16.71 -14.93
C ILE A 270 13.61 17.65 -14.98
N ASP A 271 12.91 17.83 -13.86
CA ASP A 271 11.74 18.72 -13.75
C ASP A 271 12.14 20.18 -13.96
N SER A 272 13.24 20.58 -13.33
CA SER A 272 13.78 21.94 -13.44
C SER A 272 14.38 22.20 -14.83
N LEU A 273 14.92 21.16 -15.49
CA LEU A 273 15.35 21.23 -16.88
C LEU A 273 14.15 21.36 -17.82
N HIS A 274 13.06 20.65 -17.57
CA HIS A 274 11.83 20.71 -18.37
C HIS A 274 11.23 22.13 -18.35
N GLU A 275 11.08 22.73 -17.17
CA GLU A 275 10.60 24.11 -17.04
C GLU A 275 11.48 25.10 -17.81
N ARG A 276 12.81 24.95 -17.71
CA ARG A 276 13.75 25.81 -18.45
C ARG A 276 13.73 25.56 -19.96
N ALA A 277 13.52 24.33 -20.41
CA ALA A 277 13.41 24.01 -21.83
C ALA A 277 12.17 24.62 -22.47
N LEU A 278 11.05 24.69 -21.74
CA LEU A 278 9.83 25.36 -22.22
C LEU A 278 10.01 26.88 -22.37
N ASP A 279 10.90 27.48 -21.58
CA ASP A 279 11.20 28.92 -21.61
C ASP A 279 12.46 29.28 -22.43
N ASP A 280 13.05 28.34 -23.17
CA ASP A 280 14.32 28.51 -23.91
C ASP A 280 15.51 28.99 -23.03
N ARG A 281 15.57 28.55 -21.76
CA ARG A 281 16.60 28.92 -20.76
C ARG A 281 17.46 27.73 -20.30
N THR A 282 17.72 26.77 -21.19
CA THR A 282 18.45 25.53 -20.86
C THR A 282 19.87 25.78 -20.35
N GLU A 283 20.51 26.90 -20.73
CA GLU A 283 21.86 27.30 -20.29
C GLU A 283 21.96 27.58 -18.78
N GLU A 284 20.86 27.91 -18.11
CA GLU A 284 20.81 28.18 -16.66
C GLU A 284 20.82 26.88 -15.83
N HIS A 285 20.69 25.72 -16.45
CA HIS A 285 20.70 24.44 -15.76
C HIS A 285 22.10 24.12 -15.22
N LYS A 286 22.20 23.58 -14.00
CA LYS A 286 23.48 23.30 -13.33
C LYS A 286 24.42 22.39 -14.13
N LEU A 287 23.88 21.54 -15.01
CA LEU A 287 24.69 20.65 -15.87
C LEU A 287 25.05 21.26 -17.23
N ALA A 288 24.43 22.37 -17.67
CA ALA A 288 24.60 22.89 -19.03
C ALA A 288 26.07 23.16 -19.41
N ASN A 289 26.81 23.82 -18.50
CA ASN A 289 28.19 24.24 -18.73
C ASN A 289 29.26 23.27 -18.18
N ASN A 290 28.89 22.01 -17.90
CA ASN A 290 29.76 21.03 -17.24
C ASN A 290 30.24 19.91 -18.19
N GLN A 291 30.99 20.27 -19.24
CA GLN A 291 31.50 19.31 -20.26
C GLN A 291 32.28 18.12 -19.67
N HIS A 292 33.09 18.34 -18.63
CA HIS A 292 33.82 17.28 -17.95
C HIS A 292 32.88 16.23 -17.32
N ILE A 293 31.83 16.69 -16.64
CA ILE A 293 30.82 15.80 -16.05
C ILE A 293 30.06 15.06 -17.15
N HIS A 294 29.75 15.72 -18.27
CA HIS A 294 29.12 15.08 -19.42
C HIS A 294 29.92 13.88 -19.95
N GLN A 295 31.21 14.09 -20.22
CA GLN A 295 32.08 13.04 -20.75
C GLN A 295 32.25 11.88 -19.76
N GLU A 296 32.49 12.21 -18.49
CA GLU A 296 32.73 11.19 -17.48
C GLU A 296 31.46 10.39 -17.15
N MET A 297 30.30 11.07 -17.07
CA MET A 297 29.02 10.39 -16.88
C MET A 297 28.67 9.50 -18.07
N ASP A 298 28.90 9.95 -19.31
CA ASP A 298 28.72 9.09 -20.49
C ASP A 298 29.56 7.83 -20.40
N ASN A 299 30.84 7.96 -20.05
CA ASN A 299 31.74 6.83 -19.87
C ASN A 299 31.23 5.85 -18.80
N GLN A 300 30.66 6.36 -17.71
CA GLN A 300 30.11 5.51 -16.66
C GLN A 300 28.84 4.79 -17.12
N LEU A 301 27.87 5.52 -17.66
CA LEU A 301 26.54 5.02 -18.01
C LEU A 301 26.56 4.08 -19.23
N LEU A 302 27.46 4.30 -20.20
CA LEU A 302 27.60 3.42 -21.36
C LEU A 302 28.13 2.02 -21.04
N GLN A 303 28.73 1.85 -19.87
CA GLN A 303 29.23 0.55 -19.39
C GLN A 303 28.19 -0.19 -18.54
N LEU A 304 27.00 0.39 -18.33
CA LEU A 304 25.92 -0.28 -17.64
C LEU A 304 25.40 -1.44 -18.49
N GLY A 305 25.21 -2.60 -17.85
CA GLY A 305 24.70 -3.81 -18.51
C GLY A 305 23.16 -3.84 -18.57
N ASN A 306 22.63 -5.02 -18.91
CA ASN A 306 21.19 -5.25 -19.07
C ASN A 306 20.50 -5.54 -17.73
N VAL A 307 20.49 -4.55 -16.83
CA VAL A 307 19.77 -4.61 -15.54
C VAL A 307 18.66 -3.57 -15.56
N SER A 308 17.45 -3.94 -15.17
CA SER A 308 16.27 -3.07 -15.21
C SER A 308 16.42 -1.79 -14.38
N HIS A 309 17.16 -1.84 -13.26
CA HIS A 309 17.48 -0.68 -12.42
C HIS A 309 18.19 0.46 -13.18
N HIS A 310 18.88 0.16 -14.27
CA HIS A 310 19.58 1.17 -15.07
C HIS A 310 18.64 2.00 -15.94
N ALA A 311 17.44 1.48 -16.26
CA ALA A 311 16.60 2.01 -17.33
C ALA A 311 16.15 3.48 -17.10
N PRO A 312 15.67 3.89 -15.91
CA PRO A 312 15.26 5.28 -15.70
C PRO A 312 16.43 6.26 -15.77
N VAL A 313 17.60 5.86 -15.28
CA VAL A 313 18.81 6.69 -15.28
C VAL A 313 19.30 6.92 -16.70
N LEU A 314 19.30 5.86 -17.52
CA LEU A 314 19.66 5.95 -18.93
C LEU A 314 18.69 6.82 -19.72
N LEU A 315 17.37 6.71 -19.44
CA LEU A 315 16.35 7.54 -20.08
C LEU A 315 16.50 9.03 -19.68
N ALA A 316 16.62 9.30 -18.37
CA ALA A 316 16.76 10.65 -17.84
C ALA A 316 18.03 11.34 -18.36
N TRP A 317 19.16 10.63 -18.38
CA TRP A 317 20.42 11.17 -18.90
C TRP A 317 20.38 11.40 -20.41
N ALA A 318 19.79 10.48 -21.18
CA ALA A 318 19.62 10.64 -22.62
C ALA A 318 18.76 11.88 -22.93
N LEU A 319 17.68 12.09 -22.19
CA LEU A 319 16.80 13.25 -22.32
C LEU A 319 17.51 14.56 -21.97
N LEU A 320 18.25 14.58 -20.86
CA LEU A 320 19.05 15.73 -20.45
C LEU A 320 20.06 16.11 -21.54
N ARG A 321 20.78 15.14 -22.08
CA ARG A 321 21.80 15.36 -23.11
C ARG A 321 21.22 15.76 -24.45
N HIS A 322 20.06 15.23 -24.81
CA HIS A 322 19.31 15.67 -25.98
C HIS A 322 18.92 17.14 -25.90
N THR A 323 18.56 17.60 -24.71
CA THR A 323 18.07 18.97 -24.48
C THR A 323 19.21 19.99 -24.45
N ILE A 324 20.33 19.65 -23.80
CA ILE A 324 21.43 20.59 -23.57
C ILE A 324 22.40 20.62 -24.77
N ASN A 325 22.85 19.47 -25.28
CA ASN A 325 23.88 19.38 -26.33
C ASN A 325 23.55 18.28 -27.37
N PRO A 326 22.56 18.48 -28.26
CA PRO A 326 22.08 17.44 -29.17
C PRO A 326 23.11 17.00 -30.23
N GLU A 327 23.90 17.93 -30.79
CA GLU A 327 24.76 17.66 -31.95
C GLU A 327 26.04 16.89 -31.61
N GLU A 328 26.66 17.19 -30.47
CA GLU A 328 27.96 16.61 -30.09
C GLU A 328 27.86 15.14 -29.64
N SER A 329 26.65 14.61 -29.39
CA SER A 329 26.47 13.32 -28.70
C SER A 329 25.29 12.48 -29.20
N ALA A 330 24.76 12.76 -30.38
CA ALA A 330 23.58 12.10 -30.94
C ALA A 330 23.66 10.55 -30.93
N SER A 331 24.82 9.97 -31.22
CA SER A 331 24.99 8.50 -31.24
C SER A 331 24.90 7.87 -29.83
N ILE A 332 25.44 8.56 -28.83
CA ILE A 332 25.43 8.15 -27.42
C ILE A 332 24.02 8.26 -26.86
N ILE A 333 23.36 9.40 -27.09
CA ILE A 333 21.98 9.68 -26.67
C ILE A 333 21.04 8.61 -27.22
N ARG A 334 21.11 8.33 -28.52
CA ARG A 334 20.27 7.31 -29.17
C ARG A 334 20.52 5.92 -28.57
N ARG A 335 21.78 5.57 -28.31
CA ARG A 335 22.13 4.27 -27.70
C ARG A 335 21.50 4.15 -26.31
N MET A 336 21.70 5.12 -25.43
CA MET A 336 21.16 5.09 -24.07
C MET A 336 19.62 5.06 -24.05
N GLY A 337 18.98 5.91 -24.86
CA GLY A 337 17.51 5.91 -24.98
C GLY A 337 16.98 4.57 -25.48
N SER A 338 17.60 3.99 -26.52
CA SER A 338 17.20 2.67 -27.03
C SER A 338 17.36 1.56 -25.99
N THR A 339 18.45 1.58 -25.21
CA THR A 339 18.67 0.61 -24.14
C THR A 339 17.64 0.77 -23.02
N ALA A 340 17.28 2.01 -22.64
CA ALA A 340 16.25 2.24 -21.62
C ALA A 340 14.89 1.66 -22.03
N ILE A 341 14.48 1.87 -23.28
CA ILE A 341 13.23 1.32 -23.82
C ILE A 341 13.29 -0.21 -23.87
N GLN A 342 14.40 -0.80 -24.33
CA GLN A 342 14.61 -2.26 -24.35
C GLN A 342 14.57 -2.89 -22.95
N LEU A 343 14.94 -2.14 -21.91
CA LEU A 343 14.87 -2.57 -20.52
C LEU A 343 13.48 -2.33 -19.88
N ASN A 344 12.45 -2.02 -20.68
CA ASN A 344 11.07 -1.80 -20.25
C ASN A 344 10.95 -0.75 -19.14
N VAL A 345 11.57 0.42 -19.33
CA VAL A 345 11.62 1.50 -18.34
C VAL A 345 10.26 1.83 -17.71
N PHE A 346 9.18 1.91 -18.48
CA PHE A 346 7.85 2.27 -17.96
C PHE A 346 7.23 1.18 -17.07
N GLN A 347 7.46 -0.09 -17.41
CA GLN A 347 7.07 -1.21 -16.56
C GLN A 347 7.87 -1.20 -15.25
N TYR A 348 9.17 -0.89 -15.33
CA TYR A 348 10.03 -0.73 -14.16
C TYR A 348 9.54 0.41 -13.24
N LEU A 349 9.21 1.57 -13.80
CA LEU A 349 8.68 2.71 -13.05
C LEU A 349 7.37 2.35 -12.33
N THR A 350 6.47 1.63 -13.01
CA THR A 350 5.24 1.11 -12.40
C THR A 350 5.54 0.19 -11.20
N LYS A 351 6.48 -0.75 -11.36
CA LYS A 351 6.88 -1.68 -10.27
C LYS A 351 7.49 -0.91 -9.09
N LEU A 352 8.36 0.05 -9.37
CA LEU A 352 9.01 0.92 -8.39
C LEU A 352 7.96 1.67 -7.55
N LEU A 353 7.03 2.39 -8.20
CA LEU A 353 6.03 3.22 -7.50
C LEU A 353 5.07 2.37 -6.66
N ARG A 354 4.63 1.21 -7.18
CA ARG A 354 3.81 0.25 -6.43
C ARG A 354 4.54 -0.30 -5.21
N SER A 355 5.84 -0.61 -5.35
CA SER A 355 6.66 -1.13 -4.26
C SER A 355 6.90 -0.10 -3.15
N LEU A 356 6.99 1.20 -3.48
CA LEU A 356 7.15 2.26 -2.47
C LEU A 356 5.82 2.60 -1.80
N SER A 357 4.71 2.49 -2.54
CA SER A 357 3.35 2.80 -2.09
C SER A 357 2.67 1.66 -1.33
N SER A 358 3.21 0.43 -1.35
CA SER A 358 2.64 -0.74 -0.66
C SER A 358 2.59 -0.59 0.88
N GLY A 359 3.32 0.37 1.44
CA GLY A 359 3.30 0.73 2.87
C GLY A 359 2.37 1.88 3.21
N GLY A 360 1.50 2.32 2.29
CA GLY A 360 0.55 3.43 2.49
C GLY A 360 1.06 4.77 1.96
N LYS A 361 0.33 5.85 2.30
CA LYS A 361 0.71 7.22 1.93
C LYS A 361 1.87 7.71 2.80
N ASN A 362 3.10 7.54 2.33
CA ASN A 362 4.28 8.12 2.95
C ASN A 362 4.89 9.24 2.07
N CYS A 363 5.66 10.13 2.69
CA CYS A 363 6.30 11.26 2.01
C CYS A 363 7.26 10.75 0.93
N THR A 364 8.07 9.74 1.22
CA THR A 364 8.99 9.11 0.25
C THR A 364 8.32 8.71 -1.06
N ALA A 365 7.19 8.00 -1.00
CA ALA A 365 6.45 7.59 -2.19
C ALA A 365 5.85 8.80 -2.92
N SER A 366 5.40 9.82 -2.18
CA SER A 366 4.89 11.06 -2.79
C SER A 366 5.99 11.82 -3.53
N THR A 367 7.19 11.92 -2.94
CA THR A 367 8.38 12.51 -3.55
C THR A 367 8.84 11.71 -4.76
N ALA A 368 8.89 10.38 -4.66
CA ALA A 368 9.19 9.52 -5.81
C ALA A 368 8.15 9.68 -6.93
N CYS A 369 6.86 9.76 -6.61
CA CYS A 369 5.82 10.04 -7.60
C CYS A 369 6.03 11.40 -8.29
N MET A 370 6.44 12.44 -7.57
CA MET A 370 6.75 13.75 -8.17
C MET A 370 7.97 13.68 -9.10
N CYS A 371 9.07 13.07 -8.64
CA CYS A 371 10.27 12.84 -9.46
C CYS A 371 9.95 12.09 -10.77
N ILE A 372 9.14 11.03 -10.70
CA ILE A 372 8.73 10.28 -11.89
C ILE A 372 7.70 11.05 -12.73
N TYR A 373 6.84 11.87 -12.11
CA TYR A 373 5.88 12.72 -12.83
C TYR A 373 6.60 13.68 -13.77
N GLY A 374 7.62 14.38 -13.31
CA GLY A 374 8.30 15.34 -14.16
C GLY A 374 9.24 14.67 -15.17
N LEU A 375 9.85 13.51 -14.85
CA LEU A 375 10.49 12.66 -15.87
C LEU A 375 9.52 12.27 -16.99
N LEU A 376 8.35 11.71 -16.66
CA LEU A 376 7.35 11.31 -17.66
C LEU A 376 6.84 12.53 -18.44
N SER A 377 6.58 13.64 -17.75
CA SER A 377 6.12 14.88 -18.40
C SER A 377 7.13 15.38 -19.42
N PHE A 378 8.42 15.36 -19.08
CA PHE A 378 9.44 15.85 -20.01
C PHE A 378 9.69 14.89 -21.17
N VAL A 379 9.68 13.58 -20.91
CA VAL A 379 9.78 12.54 -21.96
C VAL A 379 8.67 12.72 -22.99
N LEU A 380 7.43 12.91 -22.55
CA LEU A 380 6.27 13.03 -23.45
C LEU A 380 6.25 14.36 -24.21
N THR A 381 6.80 15.42 -23.63
CA THR A 381 6.90 16.73 -24.28
C THR A 381 7.99 16.75 -25.34
N SER A 382 9.09 16.02 -25.10
CA SER A 382 10.28 16.07 -25.97
C SER A 382 10.31 14.98 -27.03
N LEU A 383 9.67 13.83 -26.80
CA LEU A 383 9.75 12.66 -27.65
C LEU A 383 8.38 12.26 -28.17
N GLU A 384 8.34 11.77 -29.41
CA GLU A 384 7.10 11.30 -30.03
C GLU A 384 6.62 10.00 -29.38
N LEU A 385 5.35 9.94 -28.97
CA LEU A 385 4.77 8.83 -28.21
C LEU A 385 4.99 7.44 -28.84
N HIS A 386 4.95 7.35 -30.17
CA HIS A 386 5.12 6.09 -30.89
C HIS A 386 6.56 5.54 -30.86
N THR A 387 7.54 6.37 -30.48
CA THR A 387 8.95 5.96 -30.36
C THR A 387 9.28 5.34 -29.00
N LEU A 388 8.38 5.48 -28.01
CA LEU A 388 8.59 5.11 -26.61
C LEU A 388 8.26 3.64 -26.29
N GLY A 389 8.01 2.81 -27.31
CA GLY A 389 7.70 1.39 -27.13
C GLY A 389 6.23 1.13 -26.81
N ASN A 390 5.95 0.24 -25.85
CA ASN A 390 4.59 -0.18 -25.54
C ASN A 390 3.81 0.94 -24.81
N GLN A 391 2.77 1.46 -25.47
CA GLN A 391 1.95 2.54 -24.94
C GLN A 391 1.22 2.16 -23.64
N GLN A 392 0.84 0.89 -23.44
CA GLN A 392 0.15 0.48 -22.22
C GLN A 392 1.06 0.62 -20.99
N ASP A 393 2.35 0.33 -21.13
CA ASP A 393 3.29 0.45 -20.00
C ASP A 393 3.46 1.92 -19.58
N ILE A 394 3.40 2.86 -20.55
CA ILE A 394 3.42 4.31 -20.29
C ILE A 394 2.14 4.75 -19.59
N ILE A 395 0.98 4.27 -20.04
CA ILE A 395 -0.32 4.55 -19.43
C ILE A 395 -0.35 4.04 -17.99
N ASP A 396 0.15 2.83 -17.75
CA ASP A 396 0.21 2.24 -16.41
C ASP A 396 1.11 3.09 -15.48
N ALA A 397 2.30 3.48 -15.95
CA ALA A 397 3.19 4.36 -15.20
C ALA A 397 2.56 5.74 -14.91
N ALA A 398 1.89 6.33 -15.91
CA ALA A 398 1.14 7.57 -15.75
C ALA A 398 0.00 7.43 -14.74
N CYS A 399 -0.74 6.32 -14.74
CA CYS A 399 -1.80 6.05 -13.78
C CYS A 399 -1.27 5.96 -12.34
N GLU A 400 -0.14 5.28 -12.12
CA GLU A 400 0.47 5.17 -10.78
C GLU A 400 0.88 6.54 -10.24
N VAL A 401 1.46 7.38 -11.09
CA VAL A 401 1.83 8.75 -10.71
C VAL A 401 0.59 9.61 -10.45
N LEU A 402 -0.39 9.62 -11.35
CA LEU A 402 -1.61 10.41 -11.22
C LEU A 402 -2.47 9.97 -10.02
N ALA A 403 -2.35 8.73 -9.54
CA ALA A 403 -3.04 8.28 -8.33
C ALA A 403 -2.57 8.99 -7.04
N ALA A 404 -1.40 9.64 -7.05
CA ALA A 404 -0.91 10.41 -5.90
C ALA A 404 -1.74 11.67 -5.68
N SER A 405 -2.24 11.90 -4.46
CA SER A 405 -3.33 12.87 -4.21
C SER A 405 -3.06 14.32 -4.60
N SER A 406 -1.80 14.77 -4.62
CA SER A 406 -1.40 16.13 -5.01
C SER A 406 -1.35 16.36 -6.51
N ILE A 407 -1.08 15.32 -7.30
CA ILE A 407 -0.71 15.43 -8.72
C ILE A 407 -1.91 15.74 -9.64
N PRO A 408 -3.11 15.16 -9.47
CA PRO A 408 -4.24 15.48 -10.34
C PRO A 408 -4.61 16.96 -10.40
N GLN A 409 -4.48 17.68 -9.28
CA GLN A 409 -4.73 19.13 -9.27
C GLN A 409 -3.70 19.90 -10.08
N LEU A 410 -2.43 19.46 -10.06
CA LEU A 410 -1.37 20.01 -10.89
C LEU A 410 -1.63 19.71 -12.37
N PHE A 411 -1.94 18.45 -12.70
CA PHE A 411 -2.27 18.01 -14.06
C PHE A 411 -3.36 18.88 -14.71
N TRP A 412 -4.46 19.14 -14.02
CA TRP A 412 -5.56 19.95 -14.56
C TRP A 412 -5.26 21.47 -14.64
N LYS A 413 -4.09 21.92 -14.17
CA LYS A 413 -3.61 23.30 -14.33
C LYS A 413 -2.62 23.43 -15.49
N THR A 414 -1.90 22.36 -15.81
CA THR A 414 -0.96 22.29 -16.93
C THR A 414 -1.71 22.37 -18.27
N GLU A 415 -1.06 22.92 -19.29
CA GLU A 415 -1.63 22.97 -20.63
C GLU A 415 -1.84 21.55 -21.21
N PRO A 416 -2.95 21.30 -21.94
CA PRO A 416 -3.25 19.98 -22.50
C PRO A 416 -2.19 19.47 -23.49
N THR A 417 -1.43 20.38 -24.11
CA THR A 417 -0.41 20.11 -25.14
C THR A 417 0.95 19.74 -24.58
N ALA A 418 1.12 19.68 -23.26
CA ALA A 418 2.39 19.36 -22.61
C ALA A 418 2.24 18.21 -21.60
N GLY A 419 3.36 17.55 -21.31
CA GLY A 419 3.45 16.50 -20.31
C GLY A 419 2.49 15.34 -20.51
N LEU A 420 1.88 14.88 -19.41
CA LEU A 420 0.90 13.79 -19.44
C LEU A 420 -0.40 14.15 -20.19
N GLY A 421 -0.65 15.44 -20.49
CA GLY A 421 -1.78 15.89 -21.30
C GLY A 421 -1.77 15.27 -22.70
N ILE A 422 -0.58 15.05 -23.25
CA ILE A 422 -0.35 14.43 -24.56
C ILE A 422 -0.89 12.98 -24.60
N ILE A 423 -0.67 12.21 -23.52
CA ILE A 423 -1.23 10.86 -23.42
C ILE A 423 -2.75 10.93 -23.32
N LEU A 424 -3.29 11.83 -22.48
CA LEU A 424 -4.73 11.96 -22.32
C LEU A 424 -5.41 12.30 -23.66
N ASP A 425 -4.84 13.24 -24.42
CA ASP A 425 -5.34 13.60 -25.76
C ASP A 425 -5.24 12.42 -26.73
N SER A 426 -4.10 11.71 -26.74
CA SER A 426 -3.90 10.53 -27.58
C SER A 426 -4.92 9.43 -27.31
N VAL A 427 -5.19 9.09 -26.04
CA VAL A 427 -6.17 8.03 -25.71
C VAL A 427 -7.61 8.51 -25.90
N CYS A 428 -7.87 9.80 -25.68
CA CYS A 428 -9.16 10.42 -26.02
C CYS A 428 -9.41 10.31 -27.52
N GLY A 429 -8.37 10.55 -28.33
CA GLY A 429 -8.30 10.36 -29.77
C GLY A 429 -8.47 8.93 -30.27
N MET A 430 -8.73 7.95 -29.39
CA MET A 430 -9.10 6.57 -29.74
C MET A 430 -10.43 6.12 -29.12
N PHE A 431 -11.12 7.01 -28.40
CA PHE A 431 -12.35 6.69 -27.68
C PHE A 431 -13.60 6.79 -28.58
N PRO A 432 -14.60 5.87 -28.45
CA PRO A 432 -14.70 4.75 -27.52
C PRO A 432 -14.26 3.39 -28.09
N HIS A 433 -13.54 3.40 -29.22
CA HIS A 433 -12.95 2.18 -29.78
C HIS A 433 -12.02 1.51 -28.75
N LEU A 434 -11.08 2.27 -28.20
CA LEU A 434 -10.25 1.89 -27.05
C LEU A 434 -10.76 2.58 -25.78
N LEU A 435 -11.57 1.86 -25.00
CA LEU A 435 -12.22 2.41 -23.81
C LEU A 435 -11.31 2.41 -22.58
N THR A 436 -10.61 1.30 -22.33
CA THR A 436 -9.87 1.05 -21.08
C THR A 436 -8.80 2.11 -20.78
N PRO A 437 -7.90 2.49 -21.72
CA PRO A 437 -6.83 3.46 -21.43
C PRO A 437 -7.33 4.81 -20.94
N LEU A 438 -8.38 5.37 -21.59
CA LEU A 438 -8.95 6.65 -21.19
C LEU A 438 -9.55 6.56 -19.80
N LEU A 439 -10.33 5.50 -19.50
CA LEU A 439 -10.98 5.39 -18.19
C LEU A 439 -9.99 5.12 -17.06
N GLN A 440 -8.89 4.41 -17.33
CA GLN A 440 -7.80 4.21 -16.36
C GLN A 440 -7.16 5.56 -15.96
N LEU A 441 -6.78 6.39 -16.94
CA LEU A 441 -6.22 7.72 -16.66
C LEU A 441 -7.22 8.62 -15.94
N LEU A 442 -8.47 8.67 -16.39
CA LEU A 442 -9.52 9.46 -15.75
C LEU A 442 -9.81 8.98 -14.32
N GLN A 443 -9.74 7.67 -14.05
CA GLN A 443 -9.89 7.12 -12.71
C GLN A 443 -8.73 7.56 -11.79
N ALA A 444 -7.49 7.53 -12.29
CA ALA A 444 -6.31 8.01 -11.56
C ALA A 444 -6.40 9.51 -11.25
N LEU A 445 -6.96 10.31 -12.17
CA LEU A 445 -7.15 11.76 -12.03
C LEU A 445 -8.22 12.16 -11.00
N VAL A 446 -8.98 11.22 -10.43
CA VAL A 446 -9.94 11.53 -9.36
C VAL A 446 -9.26 11.41 -7.98
N SER A 447 -8.88 12.55 -7.40
CA SER A 447 -8.32 12.62 -6.04
C SER A 447 -9.24 13.32 -5.03
N ASP A 448 -9.98 14.34 -5.46
CA ASP A 448 -10.88 15.13 -4.62
C ASP A 448 -12.17 15.53 -5.37
N LYS A 449 -13.05 16.28 -4.68
CA LYS A 449 -14.33 16.72 -5.23
C LYS A 449 -14.19 17.59 -6.48
N SER A 450 -13.16 18.43 -6.55
CA SER A 450 -12.94 19.31 -7.70
C SER A 450 -12.52 18.48 -8.92
N THR A 451 -11.57 17.56 -8.75
CA THR A 451 -11.14 16.68 -9.84
C THR A 451 -12.24 15.72 -10.29
N ALA A 452 -13.07 15.21 -9.37
CA ALA A 452 -14.21 14.37 -9.71
C ALA A 452 -15.20 15.09 -10.64
N LYS A 453 -15.50 16.37 -10.35
CA LYS A 453 -16.35 17.21 -11.20
C LYS A 453 -15.72 17.52 -12.56
N LYS A 454 -14.40 17.73 -12.61
CA LYS A 454 -13.67 17.91 -13.88
C LYS A 454 -13.77 16.67 -14.77
N VAL A 455 -13.52 15.48 -14.21
CA VAL A 455 -13.66 14.20 -14.92
C VAL A 455 -15.12 13.97 -15.38
N TYR A 456 -16.09 14.27 -14.51
CA TYR A 456 -17.51 14.19 -14.89
C TYR A 456 -17.84 15.08 -16.09
N SER A 457 -17.42 16.35 -16.03
CA SER A 457 -17.68 17.34 -17.08
C SER A 457 -16.95 17.02 -18.39
N PHE A 458 -15.73 16.49 -18.30
CA PHE A 458 -14.95 16.03 -19.44
C PHE A 458 -15.70 14.94 -20.22
N LEU A 459 -16.18 13.91 -19.51
CA LEU A 459 -16.89 12.79 -20.13
C LEU A 459 -18.31 13.13 -20.61
N ASP A 460 -18.93 14.17 -20.03
CA ASP A 460 -20.26 14.59 -20.43
C ASP A 460 -20.30 15.32 -21.78
N LYS A 461 -19.16 15.86 -22.24
CA LYS A 461 -19.06 16.69 -23.45
C LYS A 461 -17.97 16.19 -24.39
N MET A 462 -18.12 14.97 -24.91
CA MET A 462 -17.26 14.49 -25.98
C MET A 462 -17.61 15.19 -27.30
N SER A 463 -16.61 15.45 -28.13
CA SER A 463 -16.77 16.15 -29.41
C SER A 463 -16.64 15.24 -30.64
N PHE A 464 -16.13 14.02 -30.47
CA PHE A 464 -15.95 13.07 -31.55
C PHE A 464 -16.12 11.62 -31.09
N TYR A 465 -16.52 10.75 -32.01
CA TYR A 465 -16.79 9.33 -31.78
C TYR A 465 -16.00 8.47 -32.77
N ILE A 466 -15.20 7.52 -32.27
CA ILE A 466 -14.29 6.73 -33.10
C ILE A 466 -14.79 5.31 -33.30
N GLU A 467 -14.76 4.88 -34.57
CA GLU A 467 -15.16 3.54 -34.99
C GLU A 467 -14.13 2.91 -35.94
N LEU A 468 -13.95 1.60 -35.81
CA LEU A 468 -13.15 0.81 -36.73
C LEU A 468 -14.05 0.09 -37.75
N TYR A 469 -13.74 0.25 -39.03
CA TYR A 469 -14.46 -0.35 -40.14
C TYR A 469 -13.55 -1.22 -41.00
N LYS A 470 -13.89 -2.49 -41.23
CA LYS A 470 -13.15 -3.33 -42.19
C LYS A 470 -13.34 -2.87 -43.63
N HIS A 471 -14.54 -2.41 -43.94
CA HIS A 471 -14.93 -1.92 -45.27
C HIS A 471 -15.79 -0.68 -45.13
N LYS A 472 -15.76 0.18 -46.15
CA LYS A 472 -16.62 1.36 -46.23
C LYS A 472 -18.09 0.93 -46.15
N PRO A 473 -18.87 1.48 -45.20
CA PRO A 473 -20.30 1.18 -45.10
C PRO A 473 -21.08 1.66 -46.33
N PRO A 474 -22.16 0.95 -46.72
CA PRO A 474 -22.99 1.34 -47.88
C PRO A 474 -23.73 2.67 -47.67
N ASP A 475 -23.97 3.06 -46.42
CA ASP A 475 -24.68 4.28 -46.01
C ASP A 475 -23.73 5.49 -45.79
N VAL A 476 -22.52 5.42 -46.35
CA VAL A 476 -21.49 6.46 -46.25
C VAL A 476 -21.02 6.88 -47.64
N ILE A 477 -20.94 8.18 -47.89
CA ILE A 477 -20.27 8.74 -49.09
C ILE A 477 -18.84 9.11 -48.72
N SER A 478 -17.91 8.81 -49.61
CA SER A 478 -16.51 9.22 -49.46
C SER A 478 -16.29 10.45 -50.32
N HIS A 479 -15.55 11.41 -49.81
CA HIS A 479 -14.96 12.47 -50.61
C HIS A 479 -13.93 11.89 -51.61
N GLU A 480 -13.60 12.64 -52.66
CA GLU A 480 -12.80 12.18 -53.80
C GLU A 480 -11.40 11.66 -53.41
N ASP A 481 -10.82 12.24 -52.37
CA ASP A 481 -9.50 11.89 -51.81
C ASP A 481 -9.54 10.73 -50.80
N GLY A 482 -10.73 10.20 -50.46
CA GLY A 482 -10.88 9.07 -49.54
C GLY A 482 -10.72 9.39 -48.05
N THR A 483 -10.34 10.63 -47.71
CA THR A 483 -9.97 11.05 -46.34
C THR A 483 -11.17 11.45 -45.48
N LEU A 484 -12.29 11.80 -46.12
CA LEU A 484 -13.51 12.25 -45.45
C LEU A 484 -14.70 11.40 -45.84
N TRP A 485 -15.43 10.93 -44.83
CA TRP A 485 -16.66 10.16 -44.95
C TRP A 485 -17.85 10.97 -44.45
N ARG A 486 -19.00 10.87 -45.12
CA ARG A 486 -20.25 11.52 -44.71
C ARG A 486 -21.40 10.53 -44.66
N ARG A 487 -22.08 10.45 -43.52
CA ARG A 487 -23.22 9.53 -43.35
C ARG A 487 -24.44 10.00 -44.14
N GLN A 488 -25.04 9.07 -44.90
CA GLN A 488 -26.29 9.29 -45.65
C GLN A 488 -27.55 8.95 -44.86
N ALA A 489 -27.42 8.13 -43.81
CA ALA A 489 -28.51 7.77 -42.93
C ALA A 489 -28.07 7.87 -41.47
N PRO A 490 -29.00 8.14 -40.53
CA PRO A 490 -28.66 8.18 -39.13
C PRO A 490 -28.34 6.76 -38.61
N LYS A 491 -27.19 6.59 -37.93
CA LYS A 491 -26.76 5.31 -37.36
C LYS A 491 -27.21 5.18 -35.92
N LEU A 492 -27.93 4.12 -35.59
CA LEU A 492 -28.12 3.73 -34.19
C LEU A 492 -26.88 2.95 -33.73
N LEU A 493 -26.20 3.43 -32.69
CA LEU A 493 -24.97 2.80 -32.20
C LEU A 493 -25.25 1.51 -31.41
N TYR A 494 -26.35 1.50 -30.64
CA TYR A 494 -26.78 0.36 -29.84
C TYR A 494 -28.22 0.00 -30.19
N PRO A 495 -28.45 -1.07 -30.97
CA PRO A 495 -29.80 -1.52 -31.33
C PRO A 495 -30.39 -2.38 -30.20
N LEU A 496 -30.62 -1.78 -29.03
CA LEU A 496 -31.30 -2.43 -27.91
C LEU A 496 -32.80 -2.12 -27.98
N GLY A 497 -33.65 -3.16 -27.92
CA GLY A 497 -35.10 -3.00 -28.07
C GLY A 497 -35.73 -2.08 -27.00
N LEU A 498 -36.64 -1.18 -27.43
CA LEU A 498 -37.54 -0.31 -26.64
C LEU A 498 -36.98 0.43 -25.40
N GLY A 499 -35.67 0.42 -25.14
CA GLY A 499 -35.01 1.21 -24.11
C GLY A 499 -34.90 2.70 -24.50
N GLN A 500 -35.02 3.60 -23.52
CA GLN A 500 -35.10 5.06 -23.73
C GLN A 500 -33.76 5.73 -24.10
N THR A 501 -32.61 5.07 -23.93
CA THR A 501 -31.27 5.64 -24.18
C THR A 501 -30.69 5.13 -25.49
N ASN A 502 -31.01 5.82 -26.59
CA ASN A 502 -30.51 5.50 -27.92
C ASN A 502 -29.49 6.56 -28.38
N LEU A 503 -28.22 6.18 -28.44
CA LEU A 503 -27.20 7.01 -29.08
C LEU A 503 -27.28 6.86 -30.60
N ARG A 504 -27.54 7.97 -31.28
CA ARG A 504 -27.74 8.00 -32.72
C ARG A 504 -26.86 9.04 -33.38
N ILE A 505 -25.92 8.58 -34.22
CA ILE A 505 -25.16 9.50 -35.08
C ILE A 505 -26.10 10.02 -36.17
N PRO A 506 -26.34 11.34 -36.25
CA PRO A 506 -27.28 11.89 -37.21
C PRO A 506 -26.78 11.78 -38.66
N GLN A 507 -27.73 11.81 -39.59
CA GLN A 507 -27.41 11.94 -41.02
C GLN A 507 -26.62 13.23 -41.26
N GLY A 508 -25.68 13.19 -42.20
CA GLY A 508 -24.88 14.33 -42.58
C GLY A 508 -23.61 14.53 -41.76
N THR A 509 -23.43 13.78 -40.65
CA THR A 509 -22.21 13.78 -39.83
C THR A 509 -20.99 13.43 -40.69
N VAL A 510 -19.95 14.23 -40.53
CA VAL A 510 -18.66 14.06 -41.21
C VAL A 510 -17.73 13.25 -40.31
N GLY A 511 -16.93 12.39 -40.91
CA GLY A 511 -15.91 11.61 -40.22
C GLY A 511 -14.59 11.66 -40.97
N GLN A 512 -13.51 11.90 -40.23
CA GLN A 512 -12.15 11.85 -40.75
C GLN A 512 -11.66 10.39 -40.75
N VAL A 513 -11.08 9.95 -41.86
CA VAL A 513 -10.67 8.57 -42.08
C VAL A 513 -9.15 8.47 -42.00
N MET A 514 -8.69 7.58 -41.13
CA MET A 514 -7.30 7.16 -41.00
C MET A 514 -7.20 5.69 -41.40
N LEU A 515 -6.22 5.36 -42.23
CA LEU A 515 -5.96 3.97 -42.65
C LEU A 515 -5.13 3.28 -41.58
N ASP A 516 -5.60 2.12 -41.10
CA ASP A 516 -4.94 1.32 -40.06
C ASP A 516 -4.91 -0.15 -40.50
N ASP A 517 -3.74 -0.66 -40.94
CA ASP A 517 -3.47 -2.07 -41.26
C ASP A 517 -4.62 -2.86 -41.94
N ARG A 518 -5.21 -2.25 -42.98
CA ARG A 518 -6.35 -2.76 -43.82
C ARG A 518 -7.75 -2.56 -43.24
N ALA A 519 -7.90 -1.69 -42.25
CA ALA A 519 -9.15 -1.16 -41.76
C ALA A 519 -9.17 0.37 -41.90
N TYR A 520 -10.37 0.94 -41.77
CA TYR A 520 -10.63 2.37 -41.75
C TYR A 520 -11.00 2.76 -40.32
N LEU A 521 -10.13 3.51 -39.67
CA LEU A 521 -10.43 4.15 -38.40
C LEU A 521 -11.08 5.50 -38.68
N VAL A 522 -12.33 5.66 -38.28
CA VAL A 522 -13.14 6.83 -38.63
C VAL A 522 -13.47 7.61 -37.37
N ARG A 523 -13.05 8.88 -37.33
CA ARG A 523 -13.35 9.84 -36.28
C ARG A 523 -14.53 10.71 -36.70
N TRP A 524 -15.72 10.39 -36.22
CA TRP A 524 -16.95 11.14 -36.50
C TRP A 524 -17.03 12.41 -35.65
N GLU A 525 -17.35 13.54 -36.26
CA GLU A 525 -17.68 14.81 -35.58
C GLU A 525 -19.08 14.73 -34.95
N TYR A 526 -19.18 13.95 -33.88
CA TYR A 526 -20.42 13.68 -33.17
C TYR A 526 -20.22 14.01 -31.68
N SER A 527 -21.00 14.96 -31.18
CA SER A 527 -20.99 15.30 -29.76
C SER A 527 -22.00 14.46 -28.98
N TYR A 528 -21.55 13.89 -27.86
CA TYR A 528 -22.36 13.03 -27.00
C TYR A 528 -21.84 13.02 -25.56
N SER A 529 -22.70 12.55 -24.66
CA SER A 529 -22.31 12.26 -23.28
C SER A 529 -21.83 10.81 -23.16
N SER A 530 -20.60 10.62 -22.68
CA SER A 530 -20.06 9.29 -22.39
C SER A 530 -20.84 8.59 -21.29
N TRP A 531 -21.49 9.32 -20.39
CA TRP A 531 -22.36 8.72 -19.36
C TRP A 531 -23.58 8.01 -19.97
N THR A 532 -24.11 8.54 -21.09
CA THR A 532 -25.14 7.84 -21.87
C THR A 532 -24.55 6.61 -22.58
N LEU A 533 -23.36 6.74 -23.17
CA LEU A 533 -22.64 5.62 -23.79
C LEU A 533 -22.42 4.47 -22.80
N PHE A 534 -21.98 4.78 -21.60
CA PHE A 534 -21.75 3.82 -20.53
C PHE A 534 -23.03 3.12 -20.09
N THR A 535 -24.16 3.84 -20.08
CA THR A 535 -25.47 3.24 -19.84
C THR A 535 -25.79 2.20 -20.93
N CYS A 536 -25.56 2.54 -22.20
CA CYS A 536 -25.76 1.62 -23.32
C CYS A 536 -24.85 0.38 -23.24
N GLU A 537 -23.55 0.54 -22.90
CA GLU A 537 -22.61 -0.58 -22.73
C GLU A 537 -23.05 -1.56 -21.63
N ILE A 538 -23.55 -1.03 -20.51
CA ILE A 538 -24.09 -1.84 -19.41
C ILE A 538 -25.37 -2.57 -19.84
N GLU A 539 -26.26 -1.90 -20.57
CA GLU A 539 -27.48 -2.52 -21.09
C GLU A 539 -27.17 -3.59 -22.15
N MET A 540 -26.15 -3.39 -22.98
CA MET A 540 -25.63 -4.42 -23.89
C MET A 540 -25.13 -5.64 -23.13
N LEU A 541 -24.30 -5.44 -22.10
CA LEU A 541 -23.83 -6.55 -21.26
C LEU A 541 -25.01 -7.31 -20.67
N LEU A 542 -26.01 -6.60 -20.13
CA LEU A 542 -27.25 -7.22 -19.66
C LEU A 542 -27.92 -8.01 -20.79
N HIS A 543 -28.04 -7.49 -22.00
CA HIS A 543 -28.67 -8.24 -23.09
C HIS A 543 -27.91 -9.54 -23.42
N VAL A 544 -26.57 -9.49 -23.43
CA VAL A 544 -25.72 -10.61 -23.88
C VAL A 544 -25.24 -11.56 -22.77
N VAL A 545 -25.65 -11.40 -21.50
CA VAL A 545 -25.15 -12.22 -20.36
C VAL A 545 -25.25 -13.73 -20.61
N SER A 546 -26.27 -14.16 -21.35
CA SER A 546 -26.51 -15.59 -21.64
C SER A 546 -25.79 -16.10 -22.89
N THR A 547 -24.93 -15.30 -23.51
CA THR A 547 -24.19 -15.63 -24.73
C THR A 547 -22.69 -15.84 -24.43
N ALA A 548 -21.95 -16.38 -25.41
CA ALA A 548 -20.51 -16.56 -25.29
C ALA A 548 -19.73 -15.23 -25.19
N ASP A 549 -20.31 -14.13 -25.67
CA ASP A 549 -19.64 -12.83 -25.74
C ASP A 549 -19.63 -12.07 -24.40
N VAL A 550 -20.24 -12.63 -23.34
CA VAL A 550 -20.37 -12.00 -22.02
C VAL A 550 -19.02 -11.53 -21.46
N ILE A 551 -17.95 -12.30 -21.65
CA ILE A 551 -16.61 -11.98 -21.13
C ILE A 551 -16.04 -10.74 -21.83
N GLN A 552 -16.22 -10.61 -23.15
CA GLN A 552 -15.76 -9.46 -23.93
C GLN A 552 -16.49 -8.18 -23.48
N HIS A 553 -17.80 -8.24 -23.27
CA HIS A 553 -18.57 -7.10 -22.76
C HIS A 553 -18.22 -6.78 -21.30
N CYS A 554 -17.88 -7.78 -20.47
CA CYS A 554 -17.38 -7.56 -19.12
C CYS A 554 -16.07 -6.75 -19.11
N GLN A 555 -15.15 -7.02 -20.03
CA GLN A 555 -13.90 -6.26 -20.17
C GLN A 555 -14.14 -4.78 -20.51
N ARG A 556 -15.20 -4.47 -21.27
CA ARG A 556 -15.61 -3.08 -21.57
C ARG A 556 -16.34 -2.41 -20.41
N VAL A 557 -17.17 -3.15 -19.68
CA VAL A 557 -18.01 -2.61 -18.60
C VAL A 557 -17.24 -2.44 -17.28
N LYS A 558 -16.21 -3.25 -17.02
CA LYS A 558 -15.44 -3.16 -15.77
C LYS A 558 -14.86 -1.75 -15.52
N PRO A 559 -14.12 -1.13 -16.47
CA PRO A 559 -13.52 0.19 -16.23
C PRO A 559 -14.58 1.29 -16.06
N ILE A 560 -15.76 1.13 -16.65
CA ILE A 560 -16.90 2.03 -16.46
C ILE A 560 -17.36 2.00 -15.00
N ILE A 561 -17.58 0.80 -14.46
CA ILE A 561 -18.04 0.63 -13.07
C ILE A 561 -16.97 1.11 -12.09
N ASP A 562 -15.70 0.82 -12.34
CA ASP A 562 -14.58 1.27 -11.52
C ASP A 562 -14.48 2.81 -11.46
N LEU A 563 -14.63 3.47 -12.61
CA LEU A 563 -14.66 4.93 -12.69
C LEU A 563 -15.88 5.51 -11.98
N VAL A 564 -17.08 4.95 -12.19
CA VAL A 564 -18.31 5.38 -11.49
C VAL A 564 -18.11 5.27 -9.98
N HIS A 565 -17.65 4.12 -9.50
CA HIS A 565 -17.33 3.90 -8.09
C HIS A 565 -16.32 4.94 -7.55
N LYS A 566 -15.25 5.22 -8.30
CA LYS A 566 -14.23 6.21 -7.91
C LYS A 566 -14.79 7.63 -7.85
N VAL A 567 -15.60 8.03 -8.81
CA VAL A 567 -16.24 9.36 -8.85
C VAL A 567 -17.22 9.53 -7.69
N ILE A 568 -18.12 8.57 -7.45
CA ILE A 568 -19.12 8.69 -6.39
C ILE A 568 -18.53 8.57 -4.98
N SER A 569 -17.46 7.79 -4.80
CA SER A 569 -16.76 7.68 -3.50
C SER A 569 -16.03 8.96 -3.14
N THR A 570 -15.61 9.74 -4.15
CA THR A 570 -14.89 11.00 -3.96
C THR A 570 -15.86 12.19 -3.84
N ASP A 571 -16.88 12.25 -4.70
CA ASP A 571 -17.93 13.26 -4.65
C ASP A 571 -19.33 12.65 -4.80
N VAL A 572 -19.97 12.44 -3.66
CA VAL A 572 -21.32 11.88 -3.56
C VAL A 572 -22.37 12.77 -4.25
N SER A 573 -22.13 14.06 -4.47
CA SER A 573 -23.09 14.95 -5.14
C SER A 573 -23.36 14.57 -6.59
N ILE A 574 -22.45 13.83 -7.23
CA ILE A 574 -22.56 13.36 -8.61
C ILE A 574 -23.42 12.08 -8.70
N ALA A 575 -23.66 11.39 -7.58
CA ALA A 575 -24.35 10.09 -7.58
C ALA A 575 -25.75 10.14 -8.20
N ASP A 576 -26.49 11.23 -8.00
CA ASP A 576 -27.85 11.38 -8.54
C ASP A 576 -27.82 11.53 -10.07
N CYS A 577 -26.77 12.14 -10.64
CA CYS A 577 -26.56 12.25 -12.08
C CYS A 577 -26.18 10.90 -12.72
N LEU A 578 -25.60 10.00 -11.94
CA LEU A 578 -25.19 8.65 -12.36
C LEU A 578 -26.25 7.59 -12.02
N LEU A 579 -27.46 7.99 -11.64
CA LEU A 579 -28.59 7.09 -11.39
C LEU A 579 -28.86 6.12 -12.56
N PRO A 580 -28.81 6.54 -13.84
CA PRO A 580 -29.01 5.64 -14.97
C PRO A 580 -28.05 4.46 -14.96
N ILE A 581 -26.80 4.62 -14.51
CA ILE A 581 -25.83 3.54 -14.44
C ILE A 581 -26.01 2.73 -13.15
N THR A 582 -26.06 3.42 -12.00
CA THR A 582 -26.09 2.78 -10.68
C THR A 582 -27.34 1.92 -10.46
N SER A 583 -28.47 2.25 -11.09
CA SER A 583 -29.68 1.41 -11.01
C SER A 583 -29.55 0.06 -11.73
N ARG A 584 -28.73 -0.04 -12.79
CA ARG A 584 -28.49 -1.31 -13.50
C ARG A 584 -27.53 -2.24 -12.78
N ILE A 585 -26.75 -1.74 -11.80
CA ILE A 585 -25.78 -2.54 -11.04
C ILE A 585 -26.45 -3.71 -10.33
N TYR A 586 -27.65 -3.52 -9.77
CA TYR A 586 -28.41 -4.60 -9.13
C TYR A 586 -28.74 -5.74 -10.11
N MET A 587 -29.14 -5.40 -11.34
CA MET A 587 -29.44 -6.38 -12.38
C MET A 587 -28.16 -7.10 -12.86
N LEU A 588 -27.04 -6.38 -12.95
CA LEU A 588 -25.75 -6.98 -13.26
C LEU A 588 -25.35 -8.01 -12.20
N LEU A 589 -25.46 -7.67 -10.91
CA LEU A 589 -25.17 -8.62 -9.83
C LEU A 589 -26.05 -9.87 -9.91
N GLN A 590 -27.35 -9.69 -10.13
CA GLN A 590 -28.29 -10.81 -10.23
C GLN A 590 -27.94 -11.75 -11.39
N ARG A 591 -27.56 -11.23 -12.56
CA ARG A 591 -27.34 -12.05 -13.76
C ARG A 591 -25.93 -12.60 -13.88
N LEU A 592 -24.90 -11.82 -13.53
CA LEU A 592 -23.51 -12.23 -13.66
C LEU A 592 -23.13 -13.32 -12.65
N THR A 593 -23.79 -13.36 -11.48
CA THR A 593 -23.59 -14.41 -10.47
C THR A 593 -24.11 -15.79 -10.90
N THR A 594 -25.00 -15.84 -11.90
CA THR A 594 -25.58 -17.09 -12.43
C THR A 594 -24.87 -17.65 -13.67
N VAL A 595 -23.86 -16.94 -14.19
CA VAL A 595 -23.08 -17.39 -15.36
C VAL A 595 -22.17 -18.54 -14.97
N ILE A 596 -21.92 -19.50 -15.88
CA ILE A 596 -21.07 -20.67 -15.63
C ILE A 596 -19.66 -20.28 -15.16
N SER A 597 -19.10 -19.22 -15.75
CA SER A 597 -17.85 -18.61 -15.33
C SER A 597 -18.11 -17.15 -14.93
N PRO A 598 -18.44 -16.89 -13.66
CA PRO A 598 -18.75 -15.54 -13.19
C PRO A 598 -17.54 -14.60 -13.31
N PRO A 599 -17.71 -13.38 -13.83
CA PRO A 599 -16.65 -12.38 -13.88
C PRO A 599 -16.46 -11.74 -12.49
N VAL A 600 -15.68 -12.41 -11.63
CA VAL A 600 -15.48 -12.07 -10.21
C VAL A 600 -15.09 -10.60 -10.02
N ASP A 601 -14.20 -10.07 -10.86
CA ASP A 601 -13.76 -8.67 -10.76
C ASP A 601 -14.86 -7.66 -11.03
N VAL A 602 -15.72 -7.91 -12.02
CA VAL A 602 -16.87 -7.03 -12.33
C VAL A 602 -17.87 -7.06 -11.18
N ILE A 603 -18.10 -8.24 -10.61
CA ILE A 603 -18.99 -8.42 -9.45
C ILE A 603 -18.43 -7.66 -8.26
N ALA A 604 -17.13 -7.74 -7.98
CA ALA A 604 -16.48 -6.97 -6.92
C ALA A 604 -16.64 -5.45 -7.13
N SER A 605 -16.41 -4.95 -8.35
CA SER A 605 -16.62 -3.53 -8.70
C SER A 605 -18.08 -3.08 -8.50
N CYS A 606 -19.06 -3.91 -8.89
CA CYS A 606 -20.47 -3.67 -8.62
C CYS A 606 -20.76 -3.54 -7.12
N VAL A 607 -20.26 -4.48 -6.30
CA VAL A 607 -20.44 -4.49 -4.84
C VAL A 607 -19.78 -3.26 -4.19
N ASN A 608 -18.60 -2.85 -4.65
CA ASN A 608 -17.94 -1.63 -4.17
C ASN A 608 -18.76 -0.38 -4.48
N CYS A 609 -19.33 -0.27 -5.68
CA CYS A 609 -20.23 0.81 -6.03
C CYS A 609 -21.46 0.85 -5.11
N LEU A 610 -22.09 -0.31 -4.85
CA LEU A 610 -23.23 -0.39 -3.93
C LEU A 610 -22.85 -0.05 -2.49
N THR A 611 -21.63 -0.39 -2.06
CA THR A 611 -21.12 -0.06 -0.72
C THR A 611 -21.08 1.45 -0.51
N VAL A 612 -20.61 2.21 -1.49
CA VAL A 612 -20.58 3.67 -1.43
C VAL A 612 -22.00 4.25 -1.37
N LEU A 613 -22.92 3.72 -2.18
CA LEU A 613 -24.32 4.14 -2.15
C LEU A 613 -25.00 3.80 -0.81
N ALA A 614 -24.67 2.66 -0.21
CA ALA A 614 -25.20 2.20 1.07
C ALA A 614 -24.79 3.13 2.22
N ALA A 615 -23.63 3.79 2.13
CA ALA A 615 -23.20 4.77 3.12
C ALA A 615 -24.15 6.00 3.19
N ARG A 616 -24.88 6.31 2.11
CA ARG A 616 -25.87 7.42 2.05
C ARG A 616 -27.30 6.93 2.24
N MET A 617 -27.68 5.83 1.58
CA MET A 617 -29.07 5.33 1.54
C MET A 617 -29.13 3.83 1.89
N PRO A 618 -28.76 3.43 3.12
CA PRO A 618 -28.60 2.02 3.49
C PRO A 618 -29.90 1.21 3.32
N ALA A 619 -31.04 1.78 3.69
CA ALA A 619 -32.34 1.10 3.58
C ALA A 619 -32.72 0.82 2.12
N LYS A 620 -32.53 1.79 1.22
CA LYS A 620 -32.83 1.63 -0.22
C LYS A 620 -31.93 0.56 -0.84
N VAL A 621 -30.62 0.66 -0.61
CA VAL A 621 -29.65 -0.32 -1.14
C VAL A 621 -29.95 -1.72 -0.61
N TRP A 622 -30.28 -1.85 0.68
CA TRP A 622 -30.72 -3.12 1.26
C TRP A 622 -31.96 -3.69 0.55
N THR A 623 -33.02 -2.90 0.40
CA THR A 623 -34.26 -3.34 -0.25
C THR A 623 -34.02 -3.77 -1.69
N ASP A 624 -33.30 -2.98 -2.47
CA ASP A 624 -33.02 -3.31 -3.88
C ASP A 624 -32.13 -4.54 -4.00
N LEU A 625 -31.12 -4.68 -3.13
CA LEU A 625 -30.18 -5.79 -3.14
C LEU A 625 -30.79 -7.11 -2.64
N HIS A 626 -31.70 -7.07 -1.67
CA HIS A 626 -32.33 -8.27 -1.11
C HIS A 626 -33.03 -9.11 -2.19
N HIS A 627 -33.66 -8.44 -3.16
CA HIS A 627 -34.37 -9.11 -4.27
C HIS A 627 -33.45 -9.69 -5.34
N THR A 628 -32.14 -9.39 -5.33
CA THR A 628 -31.19 -9.91 -6.33
C THR A 628 -30.77 -11.35 -6.07
N GLY A 629 -30.97 -11.87 -4.84
CA GLY A 629 -30.45 -13.17 -4.42
C GLY A 629 -28.93 -13.22 -4.21
N PHE A 630 -28.22 -12.09 -4.29
CA PHE A 630 -26.77 -12.03 -4.08
C PHE A 630 -26.37 -12.35 -2.64
N LEU A 631 -27.04 -11.76 -1.65
CA LEU A 631 -26.72 -11.94 -0.24
C LEU A 631 -27.25 -13.28 0.31
N PRO A 632 -26.61 -13.85 1.34
CA PRO A 632 -27.20 -14.94 2.10
C PRO A 632 -28.60 -14.58 2.61
N PHE A 633 -29.53 -15.53 2.53
CA PHE A 633 -30.95 -15.32 2.86
C PHE A 633 -31.57 -16.56 3.50
N VAL A 634 -32.79 -16.40 4.03
CA VAL A 634 -33.57 -17.51 4.62
C VAL A 634 -34.97 -17.46 4.01
N ALA A 635 -35.47 -18.62 3.58
CA ALA A 635 -36.79 -18.73 2.96
C ALA A 635 -37.94 -18.58 3.98
N ASN A 636 -37.72 -18.98 5.24
CA ASN A 636 -38.72 -18.93 6.32
C ASN A 636 -38.23 -18.08 7.50
N PRO A 637 -39.10 -17.27 8.13
CA PRO A 637 -38.73 -16.46 9.29
C PRO A 637 -38.34 -17.36 10.48
N LEU A 638 -37.18 -17.09 11.08
CA LEU A 638 -36.63 -17.87 12.18
C LEU A 638 -37.16 -17.33 13.52
N SER A 639 -37.78 -18.20 14.33
CA SER A 639 -38.47 -17.82 15.57
C SER A 639 -37.65 -18.01 16.85
N SER A 640 -36.49 -18.68 16.80
CA SER A 640 -35.67 -18.99 17.98
C SER A 640 -34.18 -18.83 17.70
N MET A 641 -33.45 -18.36 18.73
CA MET A 641 -32.00 -18.17 18.75
C MET A 641 -31.24 -19.43 18.31
N ASN A 642 -31.65 -20.60 18.81
CA ASN A 642 -30.98 -21.87 18.50
C ASN A 642 -31.16 -22.29 17.03
N HIS A 643 -32.30 -22.01 16.42
CA HIS A 643 -32.52 -22.26 14.98
C HIS A 643 -31.77 -21.25 14.10
N MET A 644 -31.63 -20.00 14.54
CA MET A 644 -30.77 -19.03 13.83
C MET A 644 -29.30 -19.44 13.84
N ILE A 645 -28.83 -20.04 14.95
CA ILE A 645 -27.47 -20.55 15.08
C ILE A 645 -27.35 -21.99 14.59
N SER A 646 -28.40 -22.73 14.24
CA SER A 646 -28.20 -23.99 13.50
C SER A 646 -27.87 -23.71 12.04
N ALA A 647 -28.23 -22.52 11.53
CA ALA A 647 -28.18 -22.14 10.12
C ALA A 647 -29.02 -23.08 9.22
N GLU A 648 -29.91 -23.88 9.82
CA GLU A 648 -30.82 -24.74 9.10
C GLU A 648 -31.80 -23.90 8.28
N GLY A 649 -31.91 -24.20 6.98
CA GLY A 649 -32.77 -23.45 6.06
C GLY A 649 -32.18 -22.13 5.56
N MET A 650 -30.94 -21.78 5.92
CA MET A 650 -30.22 -20.65 5.33
C MET A 650 -29.62 -21.03 3.96
N ASN A 651 -29.71 -20.13 3.00
CA ASN A 651 -29.04 -20.24 1.71
C ASN A 651 -27.86 -19.27 1.66
N ALA A 652 -26.72 -19.75 1.14
CA ALA A 652 -25.50 -18.97 1.04
C ALA A 652 -25.59 -17.82 0.00
N GLY A 653 -26.64 -17.81 -0.83
CA GLY A 653 -26.88 -16.81 -1.88
C GLY A 653 -25.85 -16.87 -3.01
N GLY A 654 -25.95 -15.92 -3.93
CA GLY A 654 -24.97 -15.77 -5.02
C GLY A 654 -23.54 -15.57 -4.51
N TYR A 655 -23.36 -14.78 -3.46
CA TYR A 655 -22.05 -14.55 -2.84
C TYR A 655 -21.44 -15.84 -2.27
N GLY A 656 -22.18 -16.58 -1.44
CA GLY A 656 -21.64 -17.77 -0.80
C GLY A 656 -21.26 -18.85 -1.82
N ASN A 657 -22.01 -18.96 -2.91
CA ASN A 657 -21.64 -19.82 -4.03
C ASN A 657 -20.32 -19.38 -4.67
N LEU A 658 -20.13 -18.09 -4.96
CA LEU A 658 -18.88 -17.55 -5.50
C LEU A 658 -17.68 -17.80 -4.57
N LEU A 659 -17.86 -17.62 -3.26
CA LEU A 659 -16.80 -17.88 -2.28
C LEU A 659 -16.32 -19.33 -2.37
N MET A 660 -17.27 -20.28 -2.39
CA MET A 660 -16.95 -21.72 -2.35
C MET A 660 -16.47 -22.27 -3.70
N SER A 661 -17.04 -21.82 -4.82
CA SER A 661 -16.76 -22.38 -6.15
C SER A 661 -15.67 -21.65 -6.93
N MET A 662 -15.41 -20.37 -6.64
CA MET A 662 -14.48 -19.53 -7.40
C MET A 662 -13.34 -18.98 -6.52
N GLU A 663 -13.64 -18.18 -5.49
CA GLU A 663 -12.61 -17.46 -4.74
C GLU A 663 -11.71 -18.39 -3.92
N GLN A 664 -12.27 -19.38 -3.20
CA GLN A 664 -11.47 -20.34 -2.42
C GLN A 664 -10.54 -21.21 -3.27
N PRO A 665 -10.99 -21.80 -4.40
CA PRO A 665 -10.10 -22.54 -5.30
C PRO A 665 -9.00 -21.69 -5.95
N GLN A 666 -9.36 -20.47 -6.37
CA GLN A 666 -8.44 -19.56 -7.06
C GLN A 666 -7.43 -18.93 -6.09
N GLY A 667 -7.83 -18.66 -4.84
CA GLY A 667 -7.02 -17.99 -3.84
C GLY A 667 -7.02 -16.46 -3.94
N GLU A 668 -8.05 -15.91 -4.60
CA GLU A 668 -8.29 -14.48 -4.81
C GLU A 668 -9.66 -14.10 -4.24
N TYR A 669 -9.72 -13.03 -3.44
CA TYR A 669 -10.87 -12.73 -2.56
C TYR A 669 -11.46 -11.32 -2.77
N SER A 670 -11.52 -10.86 -4.02
CA SER A 670 -11.96 -9.50 -4.36
C SER A 670 -13.45 -9.27 -4.03
N VAL A 671 -14.32 -10.26 -4.27
CA VAL A 671 -15.75 -10.20 -3.92
C VAL A 671 -15.93 -10.35 -2.42
N THR A 672 -15.21 -11.26 -1.75
CA THR A 672 -15.26 -11.40 -0.28
C THR A 672 -14.91 -10.11 0.45
N ILE A 673 -13.83 -9.42 0.05
CA ILE A 673 -13.45 -8.14 0.63
C ILE A 673 -14.55 -7.09 0.41
N SER A 674 -15.09 -7.02 -0.80
CA SER A 674 -16.16 -6.07 -1.16
C SER A 674 -17.45 -6.37 -0.39
N PHE A 675 -17.81 -7.64 -0.23
CA PHE A 675 -18.97 -8.11 0.55
C PHE A 675 -18.86 -7.72 2.03
N LEU A 676 -17.71 -7.95 2.67
CA LEU A 676 -17.51 -7.59 4.08
C LEU A 676 -17.63 -6.08 4.30
N ASN A 677 -17.11 -5.27 3.37
CA ASN A 677 -17.26 -3.81 3.40
C ASN A 677 -18.73 -3.38 3.23
N LEU A 678 -19.45 -3.98 2.29
CA LEU A 678 -20.87 -3.73 2.07
C LEU A 678 -21.71 -4.04 3.32
N VAL A 679 -21.58 -5.25 3.87
CA VAL A 679 -22.34 -5.69 5.04
C VAL A 679 -22.00 -4.82 6.25
N THR A 680 -20.73 -4.47 6.46
CA THR A 680 -20.33 -3.54 7.53
C THR A 680 -20.98 -2.17 7.37
N THR A 681 -21.06 -1.66 6.14
CA THR A 681 -21.68 -0.37 5.83
C THR A 681 -23.19 -0.41 6.08
N LEU A 682 -23.86 -1.48 5.65
CA LEU A 682 -25.29 -1.68 5.90
C LEU A 682 -25.61 -1.77 7.40
N VAL A 683 -24.82 -2.54 8.17
CA VAL A 683 -24.97 -2.63 9.64
C VAL A 683 -24.81 -1.26 10.30
N ARG A 684 -23.79 -0.49 9.93
CA ARG A 684 -23.58 0.86 10.49
C ARG A 684 -24.71 1.83 10.10
N GLY A 685 -25.23 1.70 8.89
CA GLY A 685 -26.32 2.54 8.39
C GLY A 685 -27.70 2.24 8.97
N GLN A 686 -27.87 1.10 9.66
CA GLN A 686 -29.14 0.65 10.22
C GLN A 686 -29.34 0.97 11.72
N LEU A 687 -28.51 1.85 12.31
CA LEU A 687 -28.68 2.36 13.68
C LEU A 687 -30.08 2.99 13.84
N GLY A 688 -31.03 2.23 14.38
CA GLY A 688 -32.41 2.66 14.65
C GLY A 688 -33.52 2.19 13.67
N SER A 689 -33.23 1.26 12.73
CA SER A 689 -34.25 0.75 11.78
C SER A 689 -34.67 -0.70 12.04
N THR A 690 -35.95 -1.02 11.82
CA THR A 690 -36.53 -2.38 11.91
C THR A 690 -36.03 -3.36 10.85
N GLN A 691 -35.16 -2.93 9.92
CA GLN A 691 -34.59 -3.75 8.86
C GLN A 691 -33.36 -4.56 9.30
N SER A 692 -32.93 -4.43 10.57
CA SER A 692 -31.80 -5.13 11.18
C SER A 692 -31.90 -6.66 11.05
N GLN A 693 -33.11 -7.21 11.11
CA GLN A 693 -33.34 -8.65 11.02
C GLN A 693 -33.02 -9.24 9.64
N GLY A 694 -33.09 -8.44 8.57
CA GLY A 694 -32.79 -8.90 7.22
C GLY A 694 -31.33 -9.32 7.02
N LEU A 695 -30.40 -8.73 7.79
CA LEU A 695 -28.96 -9.00 7.71
C LEU A 695 -28.51 -10.23 8.52
N VAL A 696 -29.39 -10.80 9.37
CA VAL A 696 -29.10 -11.99 10.16
C VAL A 696 -28.37 -13.09 9.37
N PRO A 697 -28.83 -13.48 8.16
CA PRO A 697 -28.22 -14.61 7.45
C PRO A 697 -26.79 -14.30 6.99
N CYS A 698 -26.51 -13.04 6.63
CA CYS A 698 -25.16 -12.58 6.32
C CYS A 698 -24.25 -12.69 7.53
N ILE A 699 -24.74 -12.29 8.71
CA ILE A 699 -23.96 -12.33 9.96
C ILE A 699 -23.71 -13.77 10.42
N VAL A 700 -24.73 -14.64 10.34
CA VAL A 700 -24.57 -16.07 10.65
C VAL A 700 -23.58 -16.73 9.70
N PHE A 701 -23.65 -16.43 8.40
CA PHE A 701 -22.68 -16.92 7.41
C PHE A 701 -21.26 -16.49 7.78
N VAL A 702 -21.04 -15.23 8.15
CA VAL A 702 -19.72 -14.74 8.58
C VAL A 702 -19.24 -15.46 9.86
N LEU A 703 -20.10 -15.60 10.86
CA LEU A 703 -19.74 -16.18 12.15
C LEU A 703 -19.48 -17.69 12.09
N LYS A 704 -20.17 -18.42 11.21
CA LYS A 704 -20.06 -19.88 11.10
C LYS A 704 -19.12 -20.36 10.01
N GLU A 705 -19.24 -19.80 8.81
CA GLU A 705 -18.52 -20.31 7.65
C GLU A 705 -17.19 -19.59 7.47
N MET A 706 -17.16 -18.26 7.64
CA MET A 706 -15.96 -17.46 7.36
C MET A 706 -15.00 -17.39 8.55
N LEU A 707 -15.43 -16.86 9.70
CA LEU A 707 -14.56 -16.60 10.85
C LEU A 707 -13.81 -17.87 11.36
N PRO A 708 -14.46 -19.04 11.46
CA PRO A 708 -13.76 -20.26 11.89
C PRO A 708 -12.81 -20.82 10.83
N ASN A 709 -13.05 -20.59 9.54
CA ASN A 709 -12.34 -21.30 8.46
C ASN A 709 -11.41 -20.45 7.60
N TYR A 710 -11.46 -19.11 7.67
CA TYR A 710 -10.67 -18.26 6.76
C TYR A 710 -9.16 -18.54 6.82
N HIS A 711 -8.64 -18.98 7.97
CA HIS A 711 -7.23 -19.34 8.12
C HIS A 711 -6.81 -20.60 7.34
N LYS A 712 -7.77 -21.43 6.92
CA LYS A 712 -7.56 -22.67 6.16
C LYS A 712 -7.66 -22.47 4.64
N TRP A 713 -8.09 -21.27 4.21
CA TRP A 713 -8.25 -20.97 2.80
C TRP A 713 -6.89 -20.82 2.09
N ARG A 714 -6.89 -20.98 0.76
CA ARG A 714 -5.72 -20.78 -0.10
C ARG A 714 -5.54 -19.29 -0.37
N TYR A 715 -4.34 -18.74 -0.22
CA TYR A 715 -4.07 -17.33 -0.55
C TYR A 715 -2.93 -17.22 -1.55
N ASN A 716 -3.14 -16.52 -2.66
CA ASN A 716 -2.08 -16.25 -3.64
C ASN A 716 -1.21 -15.06 -3.26
N SER A 717 -1.72 -14.17 -2.41
CA SER A 717 -1.04 -12.93 -2.02
C SER A 717 -0.91 -12.81 -0.50
N HIS A 718 0.27 -12.41 -0.04
CA HIS A 718 0.52 -12.13 1.37
C HIS A 718 -0.35 -10.95 1.86
N GLY A 719 -0.78 -10.99 3.13
CA GLY A 719 -1.59 -9.92 3.74
C GLY A 719 -3.10 -10.00 3.49
N VAL A 720 -3.56 -10.76 2.48
CA VAL A 720 -5.00 -10.90 2.17
C VAL A 720 -5.73 -11.60 3.31
N ARG A 721 -5.13 -12.64 3.90
CA ARG A 721 -5.67 -13.36 5.06
C ARG A 721 -5.89 -12.42 6.24
N GLU A 722 -4.89 -11.62 6.58
CA GLU A 722 -4.94 -10.65 7.67
C GLU A 722 -6.00 -9.58 7.39
N LYS A 723 -6.14 -9.15 6.13
CA LYS A 723 -7.15 -8.19 5.70
C LYS A 723 -8.57 -8.72 5.89
N ILE A 724 -8.83 -9.97 5.47
CA ILE A 724 -10.13 -10.62 5.67
C ILE A 724 -10.44 -10.77 7.16
N GLY A 725 -9.48 -11.27 7.95
CA GLY A 725 -9.64 -11.39 9.41
C GLY A 725 -9.96 -10.06 10.08
N CYS A 726 -9.25 -8.99 9.71
CA CYS A 726 -9.51 -7.64 10.18
C CYS A 726 -10.94 -7.17 9.84
N LEU A 727 -11.37 -7.32 8.58
CA LEU A 727 -12.70 -6.91 8.12
C LEU A 727 -13.83 -7.67 8.83
N ILE A 728 -13.67 -8.99 9.03
CA ILE A 728 -14.62 -9.80 9.80
C ILE A 728 -14.74 -9.26 11.23
N LEU A 729 -13.62 -8.98 11.90
CA LEU A 729 -13.64 -8.45 13.26
C LEU A 729 -14.18 -7.01 13.32
N GLN A 730 -13.96 -6.19 12.29
CA GLN A 730 -14.56 -4.85 12.19
C GLN A 730 -16.09 -4.91 12.08
N LEU A 731 -16.63 -5.84 11.30
CA LEU A 731 -18.06 -6.11 11.20
C LEU A 731 -18.63 -6.51 12.56
N ILE A 732 -18.02 -7.50 13.21
CA ILE A 732 -18.46 -7.99 14.53
C ILE A 732 -18.38 -6.87 15.57
N HIS A 733 -17.29 -6.11 15.59
CA HIS A 733 -17.12 -4.99 16.50
C HIS A 733 -18.18 -3.89 16.26
N ALA A 734 -18.54 -3.62 15.01
CA ALA A 734 -19.63 -2.69 14.69
C ALA A 734 -20.98 -3.19 15.24
N ILE A 735 -21.30 -4.47 15.08
CA ILE A 735 -22.54 -5.08 15.59
C ILE A 735 -22.59 -5.00 17.12
N LEU A 736 -21.49 -5.32 17.80
CA LEU A 736 -21.43 -5.30 19.27
C LEU A 736 -21.58 -3.90 19.86
N ASN A 737 -21.33 -2.85 19.09
CA ASN A 737 -21.48 -1.45 19.51
C ASN A 737 -22.79 -0.80 19.01
N LEU A 738 -23.71 -1.56 18.41
CA LEU A 738 -25.05 -1.06 18.12
C LEU A 738 -25.77 -0.69 19.42
N CYS A 739 -26.53 0.41 19.41
CA CYS A 739 -27.39 0.79 20.53
C CYS A 739 -28.52 -0.24 20.69
N PRO A 740 -28.89 -0.64 21.92
CA PRO A 740 -30.04 -1.52 22.14
C PRO A 740 -31.31 -0.86 21.59
N GLU A 741 -32.09 -1.60 20.80
CA GLU A 741 -33.38 -1.14 20.29
C GLU A 741 -34.28 -0.74 21.47
N MET A 742 -34.74 0.52 21.50
CA MET A 742 -35.58 1.05 22.59
C MET A 742 -37.05 0.63 22.49
N ASP A 743 -37.43 -0.19 21.50
CA ASP A 743 -38.84 -0.47 21.22
C ASP A 743 -39.32 -1.74 21.96
N PRO A 744 -40.17 -1.62 23.00
CA PRO A 744 -40.59 -2.76 23.82
C PRO A 744 -41.60 -3.69 23.12
N ARG A 745 -42.03 -3.36 21.89
CA ARG A 745 -43.13 -4.03 21.17
C ARG A 745 -42.67 -5.10 20.17
N SER A 746 -41.36 -5.29 19.95
CA SER A 746 -40.79 -6.29 19.01
C SER A 746 -40.30 -7.59 19.70
N SER A 747 -40.82 -7.89 20.89
CA SER A 747 -40.19 -8.75 21.92
C SER A 747 -40.02 -10.25 21.65
N ASN A 748 -40.12 -10.75 20.41
CA ASN A 748 -39.98 -12.20 20.15
C ASN A 748 -38.78 -12.61 19.27
N ALA A 749 -38.10 -11.68 18.58
CA ALA A 749 -36.95 -12.02 17.74
C ALA A 749 -35.64 -11.44 18.33
N PRO A 750 -34.55 -12.24 18.41
CA PRO A 750 -33.29 -11.77 18.99
C PRO A 750 -32.62 -10.72 18.08
N SER A 751 -32.04 -9.68 18.69
CA SER A 751 -31.30 -8.65 17.96
C SER A 751 -30.00 -9.21 17.34
N LEU A 752 -29.45 -8.51 16.34
CA LEU A 752 -28.14 -8.84 15.77
C LEU A 752 -27.04 -8.89 16.84
N GLN A 753 -27.12 -8.00 17.83
CA GLN A 753 -26.17 -7.94 18.93
C GLN A 753 -26.26 -9.18 19.82
N SER A 754 -27.46 -9.64 20.20
CA SER A 754 -27.62 -10.84 21.02
C SER A 754 -27.20 -12.11 20.27
N LEU A 755 -27.47 -12.19 18.95
CA LEU A 755 -26.98 -13.25 18.07
C LEU A 755 -25.45 -13.33 18.06
N CYS A 756 -24.77 -12.20 17.83
CA CYS A 756 -23.32 -12.15 17.86
C CYS A 756 -22.74 -12.56 19.22
N ILE A 757 -23.29 -12.03 20.32
CA ILE A 757 -22.85 -12.37 21.69
C ILE A 757 -22.98 -13.87 21.92
N PHE A 758 -24.14 -14.45 21.63
CA PHE A 758 -24.37 -15.88 21.86
C PHE A 758 -23.46 -16.75 21.00
N SER A 759 -23.32 -16.44 19.71
CA SER A 759 -22.46 -17.22 18.80
C SER A 759 -21.00 -17.18 19.24
N LEU A 760 -20.47 -16.00 19.57
CA LEU A 760 -19.09 -15.86 20.03
C LEU A 760 -18.84 -16.50 21.39
N ALA A 761 -19.83 -16.52 22.28
CA ALA A 761 -19.70 -17.15 23.60
C ALA A 761 -19.74 -18.69 23.52
N ASN A 762 -20.54 -19.26 22.62
CA ASN A 762 -20.94 -20.67 22.69
C ASN A 762 -20.55 -21.54 21.47
N THR A 763 -19.91 -20.99 20.44
CA THR A 763 -19.55 -21.73 19.21
C THR A 763 -18.07 -21.58 18.86
N GLU A 764 -17.59 -22.29 17.82
CA GLU A 764 -16.21 -22.22 17.32
C GLU A 764 -15.77 -20.81 16.89
N ALA A 765 -16.73 -19.91 16.60
CA ALA A 765 -16.47 -18.50 16.33
C ALA A 765 -15.65 -17.84 17.45
N GLY A 766 -15.93 -18.17 18.72
CA GLY A 766 -15.18 -17.67 19.86
C GLY A 766 -13.74 -18.16 19.88
N GLN A 767 -13.51 -19.44 19.53
CA GLN A 767 -12.18 -20.03 19.47
C GLN A 767 -11.32 -19.38 18.38
N ALA A 768 -11.89 -19.02 17.24
CA ALA A 768 -11.19 -18.30 16.20
C ALA A 768 -10.68 -16.94 16.68
N VAL A 769 -11.48 -16.20 17.46
CA VAL A 769 -11.06 -14.92 18.07
C VAL A 769 -9.95 -15.13 19.11
N ILE A 770 -10.03 -16.21 19.91
CA ILE A 770 -8.96 -16.59 20.84
C ILE A 770 -7.66 -16.85 20.10
N ASN A 771 -7.69 -17.59 18.99
CA ASN A 771 -6.50 -17.91 18.20
C ASN A 771 -5.82 -16.64 17.66
N ILE A 772 -6.60 -15.62 17.29
CA ILE A 772 -6.07 -14.30 16.87
C ILE A 772 -5.36 -13.61 18.05
N MET A 773 -5.97 -13.58 19.24
CA MET A 773 -5.29 -13.03 20.43
C MET A 773 -4.04 -13.85 20.80
N GLY A 774 -4.06 -15.16 20.54
CA GLY A 774 -2.97 -16.10 20.77
C GLY A 774 -1.73 -15.93 19.87
N ILE A 775 -1.76 -15.06 18.85
CA ILE A 775 -0.60 -14.75 17.99
C ILE A 775 0.62 -14.29 18.82
N GLY A 776 0.37 -13.48 19.84
CA GLY A 776 1.35 -12.99 20.79
C GLY A 776 2.19 -11.80 20.29
N VAL A 777 2.72 -11.04 21.25
CA VAL A 777 3.55 -9.84 20.98
C VAL A 777 4.82 -10.19 20.22
N ASP A 778 5.48 -11.31 20.57
CA ASP A 778 6.75 -11.71 19.96
C ASP A 778 6.61 -11.93 18.43
N THR A 779 5.47 -12.48 17.98
CA THR A 779 5.17 -12.66 16.55
C THR A 779 4.88 -11.34 15.86
N ILE A 780 4.16 -10.42 16.52
CA ILE A 780 3.89 -9.08 16.00
C ILE A 780 5.20 -8.32 15.82
N ASP A 781 6.06 -8.31 16.83
CA ASP A 781 7.35 -7.64 16.79
C ASP A 781 8.24 -8.22 15.67
N MET A 782 8.20 -9.53 15.45
CA MET A 782 8.90 -10.17 14.32
C MET A 782 8.36 -9.70 12.96
N VAL A 783 7.03 -9.61 12.79
CA VAL A 783 6.41 -9.13 11.54
C VAL A 783 6.64 -7.63 11.33
N MET A 784 6.65 -6.85 12.40
CA MET A 784 7.00 -5.42 12.38
C MET A 784 8.45 -5.24 11.97
N ALA A 785 9.35 -6.01 12.56
CA ALA A 785 10.75 -6.03 12.16
C ALA A 785 10.92 -6.53 10.72
N SER A 786 10.07 -7.43 10.21
CA SER A 786 10.21 -7.98 8.85
C SER A 786 9.77 -7.04 7.73
N GLN A 787 9.06 -5.96 8.05
CA GLN A 787 8.55 -5.01 7.05
C GLN A 787 9.65 -4.14 6.46
N SER A 788 9.55 -3.92 5.16
CA SER A 788 10.48 -3.11 4.37
C SER A 788 10.10 -1.64 4.26
N SER A 789 8.87 -1.26 4.65
CA SER A 789 8.42 0.13 4.63
C SER A 789 8.93 0.90 5.84
N SER A 790 9.47 2.09 5.58
CA SER A 790 9.93 3.05 6.58
C SER A 790 8.81 3.65 7.43
N ASP A 791 7.56 3.60 6.94
CA ASP A 791 6.37 4.04 7.66
C ASP A 791 5.66 2.84 8.35
N GLU A 792 5.59 2.87 9.68
CA GLU A 792 4.86 1.91 10.51
C GLU A 792 3.34 2.06 10.39
N SER A 793 2.84 3.11 9.73
CA SER A 793 1.43 3.49 9.80
C SER A 793 0.46 2.60 9.00
N GLN A 794 0.91 1.89 7.95
CA GLN A 794 0.02 1.12 7.06
C GLN A 794 0.57 -0.21 6.50
N GLY A 795 1.51 -0.87 7.21
CA GLY A 795 2.05 -2.17 6.80
C GLY A 795 1.28 -3.41 7.32
N GLN A 796 1.72 -4.60 6.91
CA GLN A 796 1.10 -5.88 7.32
C GLN A 796 1.07 -6.08 8.83
N GLY A 797 2.12 -5.67 9.55
CA GLY A 797 2.15 -5.76 11.00
C GLY A 797 1.20 -4.77 11.66
N GLN A 798 0.95 -3.61 11.04
CA GLN A 798 -0.09 -2.69 11.54
C GLN A 798 -1.50 -3.26 11.33
N LEU A 799 -1.73 -3.91 10.20
CA LEU A 799 -2.97 -4.67 9.97
C LEU A 799 -3.13 -5.80 10.99
N LEU A 800 -2.05 -6.50 11.33
CA LEU A 800 -2.03 -7.54 12.36
C LEU A 800 -2.32 -6.96 13.76
N ILE A 801 -1.68 -5.84 14.13
CA ILE A 801 -1.94 -5.09 15.37
C ILE A 801 -3.42 -4.69 15.45
N GLN A 802 -3.96 -4.13 14.35
CA GLN A 802 -5.38 -3.75 14.29
C GLN A 802 -6.30 -4.96 14.45
N THR A 803 -5.96 -6.09 13.83
CA THR A 803 -6.72 -7.35 13.93
C THR A 803 -6.74 -7.86 15.37
N VAL A 804 -5.58 -7.91 16.02
CA VAL A 804 -5.47 -8.33 17.44
C VAL A 804 -6.20 -7.36 18.36
N LYS A 805 -6.08 -6.04 18.12
CA LYS A 805 -6.79 -5.00 18.87
C LYS A 805 -8.31 -5.17 18.79
N LEU A 806 -8.82 -5.45 17.59
CA LEU A 806 -10.24 -5.74 17.40
C LEU A 806 -10.64 -7.04 18.11
N ALA A 807 -9.81 -8.09 18.07
CA ALA A 807 -10.09 -9.35 18.77
C ALA A 807 -10.23 -9.12 20.28
N PHE A 808 -9.29 -8.41 20.91
CA PHE A 808 -9.39 -8.03 22.32
C PHE A 808 -10.64 -7.20 22.62
N SER A 809 -10.98 -6.25 21.76
CA SER A 809 -12.15 -5.41 21.94
C SER A 809 -13.47 -6.19 21.81
N VAL A 810 -13.56 -7.08 20.82
CA VAL A 810 -14.68 -8.00 20.60
C VAL A 810 -14.86 -8.92 21.81
N THR A 811 -13.82 -9.62 22.26
CA THR A 811 -13.91 -10.52 23.42
C THR A 811 -14.31 -9.76 24.69
N ASN A 812 -13.72 -8.58 24.93
CA ASN A 812 -14.14 -7.72 26.03
C ASN A 812 -15.64 -7.41 25.94
N ASN A 813 -16.12 -6.93 24.80
CA ASN A 813 -17.53 -6.57 24.62
C ASN A 813 -18.47 -7.76 24.79
N VAL A 814 -18.11 -8.95 24.29
CA VAL A 814 -18.90 -10.18 24.49
C VAL A 814 -19.05 -10.49 25.97
N ILE A 815 -17.97 -10.52 26.76
CA ILE A 815 -18.03 -10.80 28.20
C ILE A 815 -18.84 -9.74 28.95
N ARG A 816 -18.68 -8.45 28.59
CA ARG A 816 -19.42 -7.35 29.24
C ARG A 816 -20.93 -7.39 28.95
N LEU A 817 -21.31 -7.69 27.72
CA LEU A 817 -22.70 -7.62 27.26
C LEU A 817 -23.46 -8.94 27.46
N LYS A 818 -22.77 -10.01 27.84
CA LYS A 818 -23.37 -11.30 28.18
C LYS A 818 -24.32 -11.16 29.38
N PRO A 819 -25.54 -11.73 29.35
CA PRO A 819 -26.47 -11.65 30.46
C PRO A 819 -25.92 -12.32 31.73
N PRO A 820 -26.07 -11.72 32.92
CA PRO A 820 -25.51 -12.25 34.18
C PRO A 820 -26.11 -13.59 34.61
N ALA A 821 -27.29 -13.96 34.10
CA ALA A 821 -27.94 -15.25 34.38
C ALA A 821 -27.35 -16.44 33.59
N SER A 822 -26.35 -16.21 32.73
CA SER A 822 -25.77 -17.24 31.87
C SER A 822 -24.58 -17.94 32.53
N VAL A 823 -24.59 -19.28 32.50
CA VAL A 823 -23.46 -20.13 32.96
C VAL A 823 -22.16 -19.72 32.26
N VAL A 824 -21.01 -19.91 32.92
CA VAL A 824 -19.67 -19.70 32.33
C VAL A 824 -19.63 -20.33 30.94
N SER A 825 -19.40 -19.48 29.94
CA SER A 825 -19.48 -19.88 28.54
C SER A 825 -18.24 -20.67 28.11
N PRO A 826 -18.34 -21.49 27.04
CA PRO A 826 -17.18 -22.15 26.45
C PRO A 826 -16.02 -21.18 26.14
N LEU A 827 -16.32 -19.95 25.71
CA LEU A 827 -15.32 -18.90 25.50
C LEU A 827 -14.57 -18.54 26.80
N GLU A 828 -15.30 -18.29 27.90
CA GLU A 828 -14.71 -17.96 29.20
C GLU A 828 -13.90 -19.13 29.75
N GLN A 829 -14.39 -20.37 29.58
CA GLN A 829 -13.65 -21.57 29.95
C GLN A 829 -12.34 -21.67 29.15
N ALA A 830 -12.38 -21.49 27.83
CA ALA A 830 -11.19 -21.53 26.98
C ALA A 830 -10.16 -20.43 27.34
N LEU A 831 -10.62 -19.25 27.76
CA LEU A 831 -9.75 -18.15 28.20
C LEU A 831 -9.09 -18.40 29.58
N THR A 832 -9.71 -19.24 30.42
CA THR A 832 -9.25 -19.52 31.80
C THR A 832 -8.58 -20.89 31.94
N GLN A 833 -8.71 -21.77 30.94
CA GLN A 833 -8.08 -23.08 30.91
C GLN A 833 -6.55 -22.99 30.87
N HIS A 834 -5.91 -23.68 31.80
CA HIS A 834 -4.47 -23.86 31.82
C HIS A 834 -4.15 -25.14 31.04
N GLY A 835 -3.59 -25.00 29.84
CA GLY A 835 -3.21 -26.16 29.03
C GLY A 835 -2.09 -26.97 29.70
N ALA A 836 -2.27 -28.29 29.81
CA ALA A 836 -1.24 -29.19 30.33
C ALA A 836 -0.01 -29.30 29.41
N HIS A 837 -0.17 -29.06 28.09
CA HIS A 837 0.88 -29.22 27.07
C HIS A 837 0.87 -28.15 25.95
N GLY A 838 0.40 -26.93 26.22
CA GLY A 838 0.42 -25.82 25.25
C GLY A 838 0.46 -24.46 25.95
N ASN A 839 1.12 -23.47 25.32
CA ASN A 839 1.36 -22.12 25.84
C ASN A 839 0.21 -21.59 26.71
N ASN A 840 0.50 -21.23 27.96
CA ASN A 840 -0.47 -20.61 28.86
C ASN A 840 -1.04 -19.35 28.20
N LEU A 841 -2.29 -19.41 27.74
CA LEU A 841 -2.95 -18.32 27.03
C LEU A 841 -3.00 -17.05 27.88
N ILE A 842 -3.25 -17.17 29.19
CA ILE A 842 -3.22 -16.05 30.13
C ILE A 842 -1.84 -15.37 30.11
N ALA A 843 -0.76 -16.15 30.04
CA ALA A 843 0.59 -15.59 29.92
C ALA A 843 0.81 -14.86 28.59
N VAL A 844 0.28 -15.38 27.47
CA VAL A 844 0.30 -14.69 26.17
C VAL A 844 -0.49 -13.39 26.23
N LEU A 845 -1.70 -13.40 26.80
CA LEU A 845 -2.54 -12.22 26.98
C LEU A 845 -1.86 -11.17 27.88
N ALA A 846 -1.21 -11.60 28.96
CA ALA A 846 -0.47 -10.72 29.86
C ALA A 846 0.75 -10.07 29.19
N LYS A 847 1.40 -10.73 28.22
CA LYS A 847 2.51 -10.11 27.47
C LYS A 847 2.06 -8.86 26.70
N TYR A 848 0.80 -8.77 26.24
CA TYR A 848 0.29 -7.59 25.53
C TYR A 848 0.24 -6.32 26.38
N ILE A 849 0.34 -6.41 27.71
CA ILE A 849 0.52 -5.25 28.60
C ILE A 849 1.76 -4.44 28.20
N TYR A 850 2.75 -5.10 27.61
CA TYR A 850 4.02 -4.50 27.21
C TYR A 850 4.11 -4.20 25.71
N HIS A 851 3.00 -4.23 24.98
CA HIS A 851 2.98 -3.97 23.56
C HIS A 851 3.39 -2.51 23.25
N LYS A 852 4.37 -2.34 22.35
CA LYS A 852 5.08 -1.05 22.15
C LYS A 852 4.52 -0.22 21.00
N HIS A 853 3.94 -0.87 19.99
CA HIS A 853 3.55 -0.21 18.74
C HIS A 853 2.15 0.42 18.81
N ASP A 854 1.29 0.01 19.75
CA ASP A 854 -0.08 0.52 19.91
C ASP A 854 -0.46 0.62 21.40
N PRO A 855 -0.77 1.81 21.93
CA PRO A 855 -1.07 2.04 23.35
C PRO A 855 -2.50 1.64 23.77
N ALA A 856 -3.38 1.27 22.83
CA ALA A 856 -4.71 0.73 23.15
C ALA A 856 -4.63 -0.76 23.50
N LEU A 857 -3.73 -1.53 22.89
CA LEU A 857 -3.58 -2.96 23.17
C LEU A 857 -3.29 -3.28 24.64
N PRO A 858 -2.32 -2.62 25.32
CA PRO A 858 -2.09 -2.82 26.75
C PRO A 858 -3.35 -2.59 27.59
N ARG A 859 -4.11 -1.53 27.30
CA ARG A 859 -5.35 -1.20 28.02
C ARG A 859 -6.41 -2.27 27.83
N LEU A 860 -6.59 -2.76 26.61
CA LEU A 860 -7.57 -3.81 26.30
C LEU A 860 -7.18 -5.16 26.92
N ALA A 861 -5.89 -5.48 26.94
CA ALA A 861 -5.38 -6.69 27.59
C ALA A 861 -5.62 -6.65 29.11
N ILE A 862 -5.30 -5.54 29.77
CA ILE A 862 -5.58 -5.35 31.21
C ILE A 862 -7.09 -5.44 31.49
N GLN A 863 -7.92 -4.81 30.66
CA GLN A 863 -9.38 -4.87 30.81
C GLN A 863 -9.90 -6.31 30.71
N LEU A 864 -9.40 -7.09 29.76
CA LEU A 864 -9.78 -8.48 29.59
C LEU A 864 -9.36 -9.30 30.81
N LEU A 865 -8.10 -9.18 31.24
CA LEU A 865 -7.58 -9.89 32.41
C LEU A 865 -8.36 -9.53 33.69
N LYS A 866 -8.73 -8.26 33.87
CA LYS A 866 -9.56 -7.82 35.00
C LYS A 866 -10.94 -8.48 34.98
N ARG A 867 -11.54 -8.63 33.80
CA ARG A 867 -12.84 -9.31 33.65
C ARG A 867 -12.72 -10.81 33.88
N LEU A 868 -11.68 -11.44 33.36
CA LEU A 868 -11.42 -12.86 33.60
C LEU A 868 -11.15 -13.17 35.09
N ALA A 869 -10.61 -12.22 35.85
CA ALA A 869 -10.45 -12.36 37.30
C ALA A 869 -11.77 -12.24 38.09
N THR A 870 -12.85 -11.74 37.46
CA THR A 870 -14.18 -11.62 38.07
C THR A 870 -15.16 -12.72 37.64
N VAL A 871 -14.78 -13.50 36.63
CA VAL A 871 -15.48 -14.71 36.17
C VAL A 871 -14.98 -15.88 36.99
#